data_AF-A0AAE3ATJ1-F1
#
_entry.id   AF-A0AAE3ATJ1-F1
#
_cell.length_a   1.000
_cell.length_b   1.000
_cell.length_c   1.000
_cell.angle_alpha   90.00
_cell.angle_beta   90.00
_cell.angle_gamma   90.00
#
_symmetry.space_group_name_H-M   'P 1'
#
loop_
_entity.id
_entity.type
_entity.pdbx_description
1 polymer ?
#
loop_
_entity_poly.entity_id
_entity_poly.type
_entity_poly.pdbx_seq_one_letter_code
_entity_poly.pdbx_strand_id
1 'polypeptide(L)'
;MIMPVCMKPMEDELLYGWLSRLSLENGYTSLKEFGTRFLAERTVLQPLEGVSWTARVDFIRDMDRTCKEYGQVRFFPSADEMLRKMTPLYAVFPFLAYGNQARWTQFILREKDTALTGTGNRGNMIPEFLSCPECRRQDRERYGFSYLRTWHHLPGVRVCVVHRVPLQILTCRKEKVLDPDEDGIILSEKEPAGDPETEWKISRFAYEMYERPLFLDLRGLQALFSERMEELGIRKKIKEAVETAGFLPYLKGECEKRVLKILMEPWNGMEELMAFTTFLFGKYSVLEEKAQRCLGELEESFADVISGRFRLMSGFGRLVCLKCGTCGKNFYIHPYAHGLGCGCPFCEAKLSLQQRINQRLSFLGDGNYELAQDVNEEDMGERAEIIHKTCGKLRKTRLMETLWMQKKCDCETKVSFADAAERVRAASPDFTLIRYIGGKKEHIVRLKHKVCGQTFQWELSRFEKRPTCMACGRRRAPRNSPEDFRERMRELAGDEYEPVSGFTDLRSRILVRHRVCETVTEMIPNDFLRGRRCNLCHKAIRRMELEEALNTCTGGYYRITGMKNVRYCIEGENGERFFRDSGCIMQELSRPTESKLFTHRLAKPKPLQRKEALIYLSAKEICRRKGFWNPRDSADILPLKQVQDLMRWLVRNDYLERIGYGEYVLSEKKLPGEHDGADQAAESGTVQEYDGMV
;
A
#
# COMPACT_ATOMS: atom_id res chain seq x y z
N MET A 1 -27.93 -2.21 48.61
CA MET A 1 -27.86 -3.60 49.11
C MET A 1 -26.73 -4.26 48.37
N ILE A 2 -25.72 -4.69 49.09
CA ILE A 2 -24.55 -5.38 48.54
C ILE A 2 -24.88 -6.88 48.48
N MET A 3 -24.36 -7.60 47.49
CA MET A 3 -24.50 -9.05 47.39
C MET A 3 -23.97 -9.74 48.68
N PRO A 4 -24.75 -10.64 49.30
CA PRO A 4 -24.33 -11.36 50.51
C PRO A 4 -23.08 -12.21 50.31
N VAL A 5 -23.00 -12.94 49.18
CA VAL A 5 -21.89 -13.83 48.85
C VAL A 5 -21.22 -13.34 47.58
N CYS A 6 -19.90 -13.19 47.62
CA CYS A 6 -19.06 -12.92 46.45
C CYS A 6 -17.93 -13.95 46.39
N MET A 7 -17.93 -14.76 45.35
CA MET A 7 -16.95 -15.82 45.13
C MET A 7 -15.87 -15.38 44.14
N LYS A 8 -14.64 -15.85 44.34
CA LYS A 8 -13.54 -15.58 43.41
C LYS A 8 -13.82 -16.24 42.04
N PRO A 9 -13.67 -15.51 40.93
CA PRO A 9 -13.66 -16.12 39.60
C PRO A 9 -12.56 -17.18 39.47
N MET A 10 -12.82 -18.23 38.69
CA MET A 10 -11.74 -19.13 38.25
C MET A 10 -10.87 -18.40 37.20
N GLU A 11 -9.62 -18.85 37.04
CA GLU A 11 -8.57 -18.13 36.30
C GLU A 11 -8.97 -17.69 34.87
N ASP A 12 -9.69 -18.55 34.15
CA ASP A 12 -10.14 -18.35 32.78
C ASP A 12 -11.67 -18.42 32.65
N GLU A 13 -12.40 -18.19 33.75
CA GLU A 13 -13.86 -18.30 33.79
C GLU A 13 -14.55 -17.23 32.94
N LEU A 14 -15.49 -17.66 32.10
CA LEU A 14 -16.35 -16.77 31.33
C LEU A 14 -17.25 -15.96 32.28
N LEU A 15 -17.42 -14.67 32.02
CA LEU A 15 -18.22 -13.78 32.87
C LEU A 15 -19.63 -14.29 33.14
N TYR A 16 -20.31 -14.81 32.12
CA TYR A 16 -21.65 -15.38 32.29
C TYR A 16 -21.65 -16.63 33.18
N GLY A 17 -20.61 -17.47 33.08
CA GLY A 17 -20.46 -18.65 33.93
C GLY A 17 -20.25 -18.27 35.39
N TRP A 18 -19.35 -17.31 35.64
CA TRP A 18 -19.13 -16.78 36.99
C TRP A 18 -20.40 -16.13 37.57
N LEU A 19 -21.11 -15.31 36.79
CA LEU A 19 -22.38 -14.72 37.22
C LEU A 19 -23.44 -15.77 37.51
N SER A 20 -23.47 -16.88 36.76
CA SER A 20 -24.40 -17.99 36.99
C SER A 20 -24.12 -18.67 38.33
N ARG A 21 -22.85 -19.01 38.62
CA ARG A 21 -22.47 -19.57 39.92
C ARG A 21 -22.74 -18.60 41.06
N LEU A 22 -22.39 -17.33 40.88
CA LEU A 22 -22.64 -16.28 41.86
C LEU A 22 -24.15 -16.14 42.16
N SER A 23 -25.01 -16.27 41.14
CA SER A 23 -26.46 -16.26 41.29
C SER A 23 -26.95 -17.44 42.13
N LEU A 24 -26.47 -18.66 41.85
CA LEU A 24 -26.84 -19.88 42.60
C LEU A 24 -26.43 -19.79 44.07
N GLU A 25 -25.20 -19.35 44.35
CA GLU A 25 -24.68 -19.18 45.71
C GLU A 25 -25.47 -18.14 46.52
N ASN A 26 -26.11 -17.19 45.84
CA ASN A 26 -26.99 -16.20 46.47
C ASN A 26 -28.48 -16.62 46.46
N GLY A 27 -28.79 -17.85 46.06
CA GLY A 27 -30.15 -18.42 46.08
C GLY A 27 -31.05 -18.04 44.91
N TYR A 28 -30.48 -17.59 43.79
CA TYR A 28 -31.22 -17.17 42.60
C TYR A 28 -31.03 -18.17 41.44
N THR A 29 -32.13 -18.61 40.85
CA THR A 29 -32.16 -19.47 39.64
C THR A 29 -32.33 -18.67 38.35
N SER A 30 -32.59 -17.36 38.47
CA SER A 30 -32.74 -16.42 37.36
C SER A 30 -31.65 -15.37 37.41
N LEU A 31 -30.79 -15.34 36.39
CA LEU A 31 -29.77 -14.31 36.24
C LEU A 31 -30.39 -12.93 36.10
N LYS A 32 -31.58 -12.85 35.50
CA LYS A 32 -32.32 -11.60 35.39
C LYS A 32 -32.75 -11.06 36.75
N GLU A 33 -33.25 -11.91 37.63
CA GLU A 33 -33.64 -11.50 38.99
C GLU A 33 -32.43 -11.12 39.82
N PHE A 34 -31.37 -11.95 39.79
CA PHE A 34 -30.10 -11.65 40.45
C PHE A 34 -29.51 -10.32 39.98
N GLY A 35 -29.42 -10.14 38.65
CA GLY A 35 -28.92 -8.92 38.05
C GLY A 35 -29.80 -7.71 38.35
N THR A 36 -31.13 -7.84 38.29
CA THR A 36 -32.06 -6.78 38.68
C THR A 36 -31.87 -6.39 40.15
N ARG A 37 -31.57 -7.35 41.02
CA ARG A 37 -31.36 -7.10 42.43
C ARG A 37 -30.03 -6.43 42.74
N PHE A 38 -28.93 -6.90 42.15
CA PHE A 38 -27.57 -6.56 42.59
C PHE A 38 -26.74 -5.79 41.57
N LEU A 39 -27.06 -5.88 40.28
CA LEU A 39 -26.28 -5.28 39.19
C LEU A 39 -27.01 -4.14 38.48
N ALA A 40 -28.34 -4.05 38.61
CA ALA A 40 -29.12 -2.97 38.04
C ALA A 40 -28.90 -1.64 38.75
N GLU A 41 -29.26 -0.58 38.04
CA GLU A 41 -29.15 0.79 38.51
C GLU A 41 -30.03 1.04 39.73
N ARG A 42 -29.50 1.78 40.70
CA ARG A 42 -30.26 2.27 41.85
C ARG A 42 -30.06 3.78 41.93
N THR A 43 -31.05 4.54 41.50
CA THR A 43 -31.19 5.90 42.04
C THR A 43 -32.01 5.81 43.33
N VAL A 44 -31.67 6.63 44.33
CA VAL A 44 -32.35 6.69 45.64
C VAL A 44 -33.86 7.01 45.53
N LEU A 45 -34.33 7.37 44.33
CA LEU A 45 -35.67 7.85 44.03
C LEU A 45 -36.52 6.90 43.16
N GLN A 46 -36.02 5.73 42.75
CA GLN A 46 -36.81 4.76 41.98
C GLN A 46 -37.20 3.53 42.82
N PRO A 47 -38.49 3.21 42.97
CA PRO A 47 -38.95 1.92 43.47
C PRO A 47 -38.48 0.77 42.56
N LEU A 48 -38.52 -0.47 43.05
CA LEU A 48 -38.24 -1.69 42.26
C LEU A 48 -39.15 -1.86 41.02
N GLU A 49 -40.23 -1.10 40.93
CA GLU A 49 -41.20 -1.12 39.83
C GLU A 49 -40.67 -0.30 38.65
N GLY A 50 -40.05 -0.99 37.67
CA GLY A 50 -39.67 -0.41 36.38
C GLY A 50 -38.20 -0.61 35.99
N VAL A 51 -37.35 -1.08 36.91
CA VAL A 51 -35.94 -1.38 36.62
C VAL A 51 -35.81 -2.82 36.12
N SER A 52 -35.44 -3.00 34.85
CA SER A 52 -35.20 -4.32 34.25
C SER A 52 -33.72 -4.47 33.89
N TRP A 53 -33.02 -5.42 34.51
CA TRP A 53 -31.69 -5.80 34.08
C TRP A 53 -31.76 -6.75 32.89
N THR A 54 -31.07 -6.43 31.80
CA THR A 54 -30.98 -7.33 30.65
C THR A 54 -29.75 -8.21 30.80
N ALA A 55 -29.96 -9.53 30.92
CA ALA A 55 -28.87 -10.48 30.99
C ALA A 55 -28.06 -10.48 29.68
N ARG A 56 -26.77 -10.19 29.81
CA ARG A 56 -25.81 -10.18 28.70
C ARG A 56 -24.80 -11.30 28.90
N VAL A 57 -24.43 -11.95 27.80
CA VAL A 57 -23.52 -13.11 27.82
C VAL A 57 -22.06 -12.68 27.95
N ASP A 58 -21.76 -11.46 27.52
CA ASP A 58 -20.41 -11.03 27.17
C ASP A 58 -19.87 -9.88 28.03
N PHE A 59 -20.71 -9.17 28.80
CA PHE A 59 -20.29 -8.09 29.70
C PHE A 59 -21.40 -7.68 30.67
N ILE A 60 -21.07 -6.91 31.71
CA ILE A 60 -22.02 -6.17 32.54
C ILE A 60 -22.11 -4.73 32.03
N ARG A 61 -23.32 -4.20 31.80
CA ARG A 61 -23.52 -2.78 31.43
C ARG A 61 -23.30 -1.90 32.67
N ASP A 62 -22.74 -0.72 32.48
CA ASP A 62 -22.38 0.21 33.57
C ASP A 62 -21.40 -0.41 34.57
N MET A 63 -20.36 -1.01 33.99
CA MET A 63 -19.33 -1.73 34.74
C MET A 63 -18.51 -0.81 35.66
N ASP A 64 -18.31 0.48 35.32
CA ASP A 64 -17.57 1.41 36.20
C ASP A 64 -18.32 1.62 37.52
N ARG A 65 -19.65 1.83 37.46
CA ARG A 65 -20.47 1.94 38.68
C ARG A 65 -20.41 0.65 39.47
N THR A 66 -20.63 -0.48 38.81
CA THR A 66 -20.65 -1.80 39.45
C THR A 66 -19.31 -2.11 40.15
N CYS A 67 -18.19 -1.95 39.46
CA CYS A 67 -16.86 -2.16 40.05
C CYS A 67 -16.55 -1.17 41.18
N LYS A 68 -17.10 0.05 41.14
CA LYS A 68 -16.94 1.02 42.23
C LYS A 68 -17.76 0.63 43.46
N GLU A 69 -19.00 0.20 43.28
CA GLU A 69 -19.88 -0.25 44.38
C GLU A 69 -19.34 -1.51 45.06
N TYR A 70 -18.84 -2.46 44.28
CA TYR A 70 -18.33 -3.74 44.76
C TYR A 70 -16.80 -3.76 44.99
N GLY A 71 -16.08 -2.66 44.73
CA GLY A 71 -14.61 -2.64 44.80
C GLY A 71 -14.03 -2.89 46.21
N GLN A 72 -14.84 -2.77 47.26
CA GLN A 72 -14.46 -3.13 48.64
C GLN A 72 -14.87 -4.56 49.01
N VAL A 73 -15.68 -5.22 48.18
CA VAL A 73 -16.12 -6.59 48.40
C VAL A 73 -15.00 -7.54 47.98
N ARG A 74 -14.62 -8.40 48.93
CA ARG A 74 -13.56 -9.38 48.71
C ARG A 74 -13.90 -10.25 47.49
N PHE A 75 -12.91 -10.44 46.62
CA PHE A 75 -12.97 -11.25 45.40
C PHE A 75 -13.77 -10.71 44.22
N PHE A 76 -14.40 -9.53 44.32
CA PHE A 76 -15.03 -8.92 43.15
C PHE A 76 -13.93 -8.43 42.18
N PRO A 77 -13.93 -8.87 40.91
CA PRO A 77 -12.86 -8.54 39.97
C PRO A 77 -12.95 -7.09 39.51
N SER A 78 -11.80 -6.53 39.13
CA SER A 78 -11.74 -5.18 38.56
C SER A 78 -12.31 -5.15 37.13
N ALA A 79 -12.65 -3.95 36.63
CA ALA A 79 -13.11 -3.79 35.26
C ALA A 79 -12.08 -4.29 34.22
N ASP A 80 -10.79 -4.01 34.44
CA ASP A 80 -9.72 -4.50 33.55
C ASP A 80 -9.62 -6.03 33.58
N GLU A 81 -9.69 -6.63 34.78
CA GLU A 81 -9.64 -8.09 34.96
C GLU A 81 -10.83 -8.79 34.28
N MET A 82 -12.05 -8.27 34.47
CA MET A 82 -13.24 -8.79 33.79
C MET A 82 -13.08 -8.72 32.27
N LEU A 83 -12.75 -7.55 31.72
CA LEU A 83 -12.62 -7.37 30.27
C LEU A 83 -11.48 -8.21 29.67
N ARG A 84 -10.36 -8.37 30.39
CA ARG A 84 -9.19 -9.10 29.93
C ARG A 84 -9.38 -10.62 30.00
N LYS A 85 -9.90 -11.15 31.11
CA LYS A 85 -9.90 -12.59 31.40
C LYS A 85 -11.26 -13.25 31.29
N MET A 86 -12.34 -12.49 31.53
CA MET A 86 -13.71 -13.04 31.58
C MET A 86 -14.54 -12.72 30.34
N THR A 87 -13.96 -11.98 29.37
CA THR A 87 -14.60 -11.66 28.09
C THR A 87 -13.65 -11.91 26.90
N PRO A 88 -14.17 -12.23 25.70
CA PRO A 88 -13.37 -12.30 24.47
C PRO A 88 -12.77 -10.95 24.01
N LEU A 89 -13.15 -9.84 24.65
CA LEU A 89 -13.05 -8.49 24.09
C LEU A 89 -11.62 -8.10 23.72
N TYR A 90 -10.65 -8.28 24.63
CA TYR A 90 -9.26 -7.88 24.38
C TYR A 90 -8.56 -8.74 23.32
N ALA A 91 -8.94 -10.02 23.22
CA ALA A 91 -8.42 -10.89 22.18
C ALA A 91 -8.95 -10.49 20.79
N VAL A 92 -10.17 -9.96 20.68
CA VAL A 92 -10.75 -9.56 19.39
C VAL A 92 -10.48 -8.10 19.01
N PHE A 93 -9.91 -7.29 19.89
CA PHE A 93 -9.58 -5.89 19.61
C PHE A 93 -8.76 -5.69 18.33
N PRO A 94 -7.72 -6.48 18.03
CA PRO A 94 -6.98 -6.36 16.78
C PRO A 94 -7.81 -6.54 15.50
N PHE A 95 -9.02 -7.09 15.60
CA PHE A 95 -9.95 -7.25 14.47
C PHE A 95 -10.90 -6.04 14.30
N LEU A 96 -10.79 -5.05 15.18
CA LEU A 96 -11.60 -3.85 15.21
C LEU A 96 -10.72 -2.61 15.01
N ALA A 97 -11.21 -1.61 14.29
CA ALA A 97 -10.59 -0.28 14.29
C ALA A 97 -10.60 0.32 15.71
N TYR A 98 -9.62 1.17 16.05
CA TYR A 98 -9.55 1.79 17.38
C TYR A 98 -10.83 2.50 17.80
N GLY A 99 -11.51 3.15 16.84
CA GLY A 99 -12.81 3.76 17.05
C GLY A 99 -13.86 2.77 17.60
N ASN A 100 -13.88 1.54 17.08
CA ASN A 100 -14.81 0.50 17.51
C ASN A 100 -14.40 -0.09 18.86
N GLN A 101 -13.10 -0.30 19.10
CA GLN A 101 -12.58 -0.74 20.41
C GLN A 101 -12.96 0.26 21.51
N ALA A 102 -12.72 1.55 21.27
CA ALA A 102 -13.07 2.65 22.15
C ALA A 102 -14.58 2.72 22.39
N ARG A 103 -15.39 2.63 21.31
CA ARG A 103 -16.85 2.67 21.38
C ARG A 103 -17.44 1.47 22.13
N TRP A 104 -16.84 0.27 22.01
CA TRP A 104 -17.22 -0.92 22.79
C TRP A 104 -16.88 -0.76 24.25
N THR A 105 -15.66 -0.30 24.55
CA THR A 105 -15.21 -0.08 25.91
C THR A 105 -16.12 0.93 26.63
N GLN A 106 -16.41 2.09 26.02
CA GLN A 106 -17.33 3.06 26.62
C GLN A 106 -18.76 2.53 26.75
N PHE A 107 -19.22 1.69 25.82
CA PHE A 107 -20.53 1.04 25.92
C PHE A 107 -20.59 -0.04 27.01
N ILE A 108 -19.47 -0.56 27.49
CA ILE A 108 -19.48 -1.50 28.61
C ILE A 108 -19.38 -0.74 29.92
N LEU A 109 -18.44 0.21 30.00
CA LEU A 109 -18.11 0.89 31.25
C LEU A 109 -19.16 1.87 31.75
N ARG A 110 -19.91 2.52 30.86
CA ARG A 110 -20.74 3.69 31.21
C ARG A 110 -22.19 3.33 31.51
N GLU A 111 -22.96 4.27 32.00
CA GLU A 111 -24.42 4.14 32.06
C GLU A 111 -25.02 4.14 30.65
N LYS A 112 -26.28 3.71 30.51
CA LYS A 112 -27.01 3.77 29.23
C LYS A 112 -27.08 5.21 28.73
N ASP A 113 -26.88 5.41 27.43
CA ASP A 113 -27.01 6.70 26.72
C ASP A 113 -26.10 7.88 27.18
N THR A 114 -25.32 7.72 28.25
CA THR A 114 -24.42 8.78 28.75
C THR A 114 -23.14 8.97 27.94
N ALA A 115 -22.71 7.95 27.20
CA ALA A 115 -21.40 7.90 26.55
C ALA A 115 -21.42 8.17 25.04
N LEU A 116 -22.56 8.57 24.48
CA LEU A 116 -22.75 8.75 23.04
C LEU A 116 -22.33 7.50 22.23
N THR A 117 -22.79 6.34 22.67
CA THR A 117 -22.47 5.05 22.04
C THR A 117 -23.57 4.54 21.11
N GLY A 118 -24.70 5.24 21.04
CA GLY A 118 -25.94 4.88 20.33
C GLY A 118 -26.88 4.01 21.17
N THR A 119 -28.17 4.00 20.80
CA THR A 119 -29.29 3.35 21.50
C THR A 119 -29.53 1.88 21.11
N GLY A 120 -28.88 1.40 20.03
CA GLY A 120 -29.07 0.05 19.51
C GLY A 120 -28.51 -1.05 20.41
N ASN A 121 -29.26 -2.14 20.57
CA ASN A 121 -28.77 -3.35 21.23
C ASN A 121 -27.63 -3.96 20.39
N ARG A 122 -26.39 -3.87 20.89
CA ARG A 122 -25.26 -4.54 20.22
C ARG A 122 -25.43 -6.04 20.40
N GLY A 123 -25.39 -6.78 19.29
CA GLY A 123 -25.40 -8.24 19.31
C GLY A 123 -24.35 -8.79 20.28
N ASN A 124 -24.62 -9.97 20.85
CA ASN A 124 -23.66 -10.63 21.74
C ASN A 124 -22.41 -11.01 20.94
N MET A 125 -21.23 -10.77 21.50
CA MET A 125 -19.98 -11.30 20.93
C MET A 125 -19.91 -12.83 20.99
N ILE A 126 -20.66 -13.41 21.92
CA ILE A 126 -20.76 -14.86 22.14
C ILE A 126 -22.13 -15.32 21.63
N PRO A 127 -22.18 -16.03 20.49
CA PRO A 127 -23.44 -16.51 19.93
C PRO A 127 -23.97 -17.75 20.66
N GLU A 128 -23.06 -18.58 21.19
CA GLU A 128 -23.31 -19.93 21.71
C GLU A 128 -22.42 -20.19 22.92
N PHE A 129 -22.89 -21.02 23.86
CA PHE A 129 -22.06 -21.48 24.97
C PHE A 129 -21.32 -22.76 24.57
N LEU A 130 -20.01 -22.77 24.76
CA LEU A 130 -19.10 -23.83 24.34
C LEU A 130 -18.32 -24.38 25.52
N SER A 131 -18.22 -25.71 25.58
CA SER A 131 -17.44 -26.38 26.60
C SER A 131 -16.79 -27.65 26.09
N CYS A 132 -15.53 -27.86 26.46
CA CYS A 132 -14.83 -29.13 26.26
C CYS A 132 -15.31 -30.16 27.30
N PRO A 133 -15.67 -31.40 26.91
CA PRO A 133 -16.10 -32.44 27.85
C PRO A 133 -14.98 -32.86 28.82
N GLU A 134 -13.76 -32.95 28.32
CA GLU A 134 -12.60 -33.36 29.12
C GLU A 134 -12.18 -32.28 30.12
N CYS A 135 -12.27 -30.99 29.73
CA CYS A 135 -12.16 -29.87 30.67
C CYS A 135 -13.15 -30.00 31.84
N ARG A 136 -14.43 -30.27 31.55
CA ARG A 136 -15.44 -30.42 32.61
C ARG A 136 -15.15 -31.60 33.53
N ARG A 137 -14.70 -32.74 32.96
CA ARG A 137 -14.29 -33.91 33.75
C ARG A 137 -13.16 -33.55 34.73
N GLN A 138 -12.12 -32.89 34.24
CA GLN A 138 -10.98 -32.46 35.06
C GLN A 138 -11.38 -31.43 36.13
N ASP A 139 -12.28 -30.50 35.79
CA ASP A 139 -12.77 -29.51 36.74
C ASP A 139 -13.59 -30.17 37.86
N ARG A 140 -14.48 -31.12 37.52
CA ARG A 140 -15.25 -31.89 38.51
C ARG A 140 -14.36 -32.67 39.45
N GLU A 141 -13.34 -33.34 38.94
CA GLU A 141 -12.38 -34.10 39.75
C GLU A 141 -11.59 -33.20 40.72
N ARG A 142 -11.28 -31.97 40.30
CA ARG A 142 -10.44 -31.06 41.08
C ARG A 142 -11.22 -30.17 42.03
N TYR A 143 -12.39 -29.70 41.63
CA TYR A 143 -13.15 -28.64 42.31
C TYR A 143 -14.55 -29.07 42.75
N GLY A 144 -15.04 -30.22 42.27
CA GLY A 144 -16.40 -30.70 42.52
C GLY A 144 -17.47 -30.10 41.60
N PHE A 145 -17.09 -29.16 40.73
CA PHE A 145 -17.96 -28.54 39.73
C PHE A 145 -17.14 -28.18 38.48
N SER A 146 -17.81 -27.93 37.35
CA SER A 146 -17.19 -27.44 36.13
C SER A 146 -17.58 -26.00 35.80
N TYR A 147 -16.76 -25.32 35.00
CA TYR A 147 -17.00 -23.93 34.63
C TYR A 147 -16.64 -23.66 33.16
N LEU A 148 -17.25 -22.62 32.59
CA LEU A 148 -17.02 -22.23 31.20
C LEU A 148 -15.73 -21.42 31.08
N ARG A 149 -14.89 -21.77 30.10
CA ARG A 149 -13.66 -21.05 29.80
C ARG A 149 -13.87 -19.98 28.76
N THR A 150 -13.33 -18.78 28.97
CA THR A 150 -13.48 -17.66 28.03
C THR A 150 -12.89 -17.97 26.66
N TRP A 151 -11.72 -18.62 26.61
CA TRP A 151 -11.02 -18.90 25.35
C TRP A 151 -11.70 -19.96 24.46
N HIS A 152 -12.64 -20.76 25.00
CA HIS A 152 -13.52 -21.60 24.18
C HIS A 152 -14.46 -20.78 23.29
N HIS A 153 -14.71 -19.51 23.63
CA HIS A 153 -15.69 -18.64 23.00
C HIS A 153 -15.05 -17.58 22.06
N LEU A 154 -13.77 -17.75 21.72
CA LEU A 154 -13.09 -16.87 20.78
C LEU A 154 -13.52 -17.17 19.33
N PRO A 155 -13.48 -16.18 18.41
CA PRO A 155 -13.88 -16.37 17.03
C PRO A 155 -13.13 -17.51 16.34
N GLY A 156 -13.85 -18.43 15.70
CA GLY A 156 -13.29 -19.54 14.94
C GLY A 156 -12.81 -20.72 15.79
N VAL A 157 -12.89 -20.67 17.12
CA VAL A 157 -12.51 -21.79 17.99
C VAL A 157 -13.60 -22.86 17.99
N ARG A 158 -13.23 -24.08 17.56
CA ARG A 158 -14.13 -25.25 17.47
C ARG A 158 -13.61 -26.46 18.25
N VAL A 159 -12.31 -26.52 18.48
CA VAL A 159 -11.66 -27.59 19.26
C VAL A 159 -10.98 -27.03 20.51
N CYS A 160 -10.92 -27.83 21.58
CA CYS A 160 -10.18 -27.48 22.78
C CYS A 160 -8.67 -27.46 22.50
N VAL A 161 -7.96 -26.37 22.85
CA VAL A 161 -6.50 -26.30 22.67
C VAL A 161 -5.75 -27.32 23.54
N VAL A 162 -6.26 -27.60 24.74
CA VAL A 162 -5.65 -28.48 25.74
C VAL A 162 -5.87 -29.94 25.37
N HIS A 163 -7.12 -30.32 25.13
CA HIS A 163 -7.52 -31.73 24.97
C HIS A 163 -7.69 -32.16 23.51
N ARG A 164 -7.63 -31.24 22.55
CA ARG A 164 -7.78 -31.49 21.10
C ARG A 164 -9.08 -32.19 20.69
N VAL A 165 -10.11 -32.07 21.50
CA VAL A 165 -11.46 -32.60 21.20
C VAL A 165 -12.40 -31.48 20.74
N PRO A 166 -13.39 -31.77 19.89
CA PRO A 166 -14.44 -30.82 19.52
C PRO A 166 -15.16 -30.25 20.76
N LEU A 167 -15.48 -28.96 20.71
CA LEU A 167 -16.25 -28.30 21.76
C LEU A 167 -17.73 -28.66 21.62
N GLN A 168 -18.40 -28.86 22.74
CA GLN A 168 -19.82 -29.15 22.79
C GLN A 168 -20.63 -27.86 22.96
N ILE A 169 -21.74 -27.76 22.24
CA ILE A 169 -22.67 -26.64 22.33
C ILE A 169 -23.66 -26.91 23.46
N LEU A 170 -23.78 -25.97 24.40
CA LEU A 170 -24.72 -26.04 25.52
C LEU A 170 -25.95 -25.17 25.24
N THR A 171 -27.17 -25.69 25.44
CA THR A 171 -28.36 -24.82 25.48
C THR A 171 -28.40 -24.04 26.77
N CYS A 172 -28.55 -22.72 26.66
CA CYS A 172 -29.07 -21.91 27.76
C CYS A 172 -30.15 -21.01 27.19
N ARG A 173 -31.33 -21.00 27.81
CA ARG A 173 -32.26 -19.89 27.58
C ARG A 173 -31.60 -18.64 28.14
N LYS A 174 -31.43 -17.61 27.32
CA LYS A 174 -30.96 -16.29 27.78
C LYS A 174 -31.82 -15.88 28.97
N GLU A 175 -31.20 -15.41 30.05
CA GLU A 175 -31.80 -15.04 31.36
C GLU A 175 -31.84 -16.14 32.45
N LYS A 176 -31.62 -17.41 32.11
CA LYS A 176 -31.43 -18.46 33.14
C LYS A 176 -29.97 -18.53 33.60
N VAL A 177 -29.79 -18.86 34.87
CA VAL A 177 -28.51 -19.39 35.37
C VAL A 177 -28.14 -20.60 34.52
N LEU A 178 -26.86 -20.66 34.12
CA LEU A 178 -26.31 -21.82 33.46
C LEU A 178 -25.48 -22.62 34.46
N ASP A 179 -25.94 -23.83 34.77
CA ASP A 179 -25.11 -24.83 35.43
C ASP A 179 -24.55 -25.80 34.36
N PRO A 180 -23.24 -25.79 34.08
CA PRO A 180 -22.62 -26.72 33.14
C PRO A 180 -22.79 -28.21 33.51
N ASP A 181 -23.14 -28.49 34.77
CA ASP A 181 -23.26 -29.83 35.35
C ASP A 181 -24.71 -30.30 35.52
N GLU A 182 -25.67 -29.41 35.75
CA GLU A 182 -27.10 -29.73 35.88
C GLU A 182 -27.93 -29.45 34.59
N ASP A 183 -27.63 -28.39 33.82
CA ASP A 183 -28.38 -28.00 32.60
C ASP A 183 -27.93 -28.73 31.32
N GLY A 184 -27.47 -29.98 31.47
CA GLY A 184 -26.83 -30.81 30.45
C GLY A 184 -27.70 -31.24 29.26
N ILE A 185 -28.31 -30.33 28.50
CA ILE A 185 -28.70 -30.62 27.12
C ILE A 185 -27.50 -30.27 26.24
N ILE A 186 -26.56 -31.22 26.14
CA ILE A 186 -25.57 -31.24 25.06
C ILE A 186 -26.38 -31.36 23.76
N LEU A 187 -26.43 -30.31 22.96
CA LEU A 187 -27.16 -30.36 21.68
C LEU A 187 -26.40 -31.21 20.67
N SER A 188 -25.13 -30.87 20.49
CA SER A 188 -24.25 -31.43 19.50
C SER A 188 -22.81 -30.99 19.76
N GLU A 189 -21.89 -31.66 19.09
CA GLU A 189 -20.53 -31.15 18.93
C GLU A 189 -20.52 -30.04 17.88
N LYS A 190 -19.61 -29.08 18.07
CA LYS A 190 -19.39 -28.02 17.08
C LYS A 190 -18.70 -28.62 15.87
N GLU A 191 -19.39 -28.59 14.73
CA GLU A 191 -18.88 -29.16 13.49
C GLU A 191 -17.54 -28.51 13.11
N PRO A 192 -16.50 -29.30 12.78
CA PRO A 192 -15.26 -28.76 12.27
C PRO A 192 -15.49 -28.12 10.90
N ALA A 193 -14.83 -27.00 10.63
CA ALA A 193 -14.86 -26.36 9.31
C ALA A 193 -13.83 -26.95 8.36
N GLY A 194 -12.74 -27.52 8.89
CA GLY A 194 -11.66 -28.12 8.12
C GLY A 194 -11.06 -29.34 8.82
N ASP A 195 -9.79 -29.64 8.52
CA ASP A 195 -9.10 -30.77 9.14
C ASP A 195 -8.79 -30.52 10.63
N PRO A 196 -8.71 -31.58 11.46
CA PRO A 196 -8.51 -31.43 12.91
C PRO A 196 -7.22 -30.70 13.33
N GLU A 197 -6.15 -30.78 12.53
CA GLU A 197 -4.88 -30.14 12.85
C GLU A 197 -4.95 -28.63 12.59
N THR A 198 -5.62 -28.20 11.51
CA THR A 198 -5.87 -26.77 11.25
C THR A 198 -6.80 -26.16 12.28
N GLU A 199 -7.87 -26.87 12.69
CA GLU A 199 -8.72 -26.44 13.81
C GLU A 199 -7.90 -26.21 15.09
N TRP A 200 -7.02 -27.15 15.42
CA TRP A 200 -6.18 -27.04 16.61
C TRP A 200 -5.18 -25.87 16.51
N LYS A 201 -4.60 -25.61 15.34
CA LYS A 201 -3.75 -24.43 15.11
C LYS A 201 -4.50 -23.12 15.37
N ILE A 202 -5.74 -23.00 14.90
CA ILE A 202 -6.60 -21.84 15.14
C ILE A 202 -6.89 -21.69 16.63
N SER A 203 -7.31 -22.78 17.30
CA SER A 203 -7.57 -22.78 18.74
C SER A 203 -6.34 -22.39 19.56
N ARG A 204 -5.16 -22.88 19.18
CA ARG A 204 -3.89 -22.54 19.83
C ARG A 204 -3.56 -21.05 19.66
N PHE A 205 -3.67 -20.54 18.44
CA PHE A 205 -3.38 -19.14 18.15
C PHE A 205 -4.33 -18.20 18.90
N ALA A 206 -5.62 -18.54 18.91
CA ALA A 206 -6.65 -17.81 19.65
C ALA A 206 -6.37 -17.82 21.17
N TYR A 207 -6.00 -18.98 21.73
CA TYR A 207 -5.64 -19.10 23.14
C TYR A 207 -4.43 -18.24 23.51
N GLU A 208 -3.36 -18.25 22.71
CA GLU A 208 -2.18 -17.41 22.93
C GLU A 208 -2.52 -15.91 22.86
N MET A 209 -3.43 -15.53 21.94
CA MET A 209 -3.95 -14.17 21.81
C MET A 209 -4.84 -13.75 22.99
N TYR A 210 -5.52 -14.69 23.65
CA TYR A 210 -6.27 -14.43 24.89
C TYR A 210 -5.33 -14.27 26.10
N GLU A 211 -4.31 -15.11 26.22
CA GLU A 211 -3.35 -15.04 27.33
C GLU A 211 -2.51 -13.76 27.27
N ARG A 212 -2.08 -13.39 26.05
CA ARG A 212 -1.24 -12.23 25.77
C ARG A 212 -1.92 -11.32 24.75
N PRO A 213 -3.01 -10.62 25.09
CA PRO A 213 -3.72 -9.79 24.12
C PRO A 213 -2.80 -8.70 23.52
N LEU A 214 -3.06 -8.30 22.28
CA LEU A 214 -2.32 -7.23 21.59
C LEU A 214 -3.02 -5.89 21.79
N PHE A 215 -2.26 -4.80 21.84
CA PHE A 215 -2.81 -3.46 21.73
C PHE A 215 -2.55 -2.96 20.30
N LEU A 216 -3.49 -3.31 19.41
CA LEU A 216 -3.39 -3.10 17.97
C LEU A 216 -4.81 -2.93 17.43
N ASP A 217 -4.99 -2.19 16.34
CA ASP A 217 -6.25 -2.10 15.61
C ASP A 217 -6.23 -2.85 14.28
N LEU A 218 -7.39 -2.96 13.64
CA LEU A 218 -7.54 -3.65 12.37
C LEU A 218 -6.61 -3.09 11.28
N ARG A 219 -6.37 -1.78 11.26
CA ARG A 219 -5.49 -1.15 10.25
C ARG A 219 -4.03 -1.54 10.48
N GLY A 220 -3.59 -1.52 11.74
CA GLY A 220 -2.28 -2.04 12.13
C GLY A 220 -2.13 -3.52 11.75
N LEU A 221 -3.14 -4.35 12.03
CA LEU A 221 -3.13 -5.77 11.65
C LEU A 221 -3.07 -5.98 10.13
N GLN A 222 -3.83 -5.20 9.35
CA GLN A 222 -3.82 -5.25 7.88
C GLN A 222 -2.47 -4.81 7.28
N ALA A 223 -1.78 -3.86 7.91
CA ALA A 223 -0.43 -3.49 7.53
C ALA A 223 0.54 -4.66 7.76
N LEU A 224 0.45 -5.31 8.94
CA LEU A 224 1.26 -6.50 9.25
C LEU A 224 0.95 -7.67 8.32
N PHE A 225 -0.30 -7.83 7.88
CA PHE A 225 -0.64 -8.83 6.86
C PHE A 225 0.10 -8.55 5.55
N SER A 226 0.08 -7.30 5.09
CA SER A 226 0.72 -6.91 3.83
C SER A 226 2.23 -7.13 3.88
N GLU A 227 2.88 -6.72 4.97
CA GLU A 227 4.31 -6.98 5.24
C GLU A 227 4.61 -8.48 5.22
N ARG A 228 3.84 -9.27 5.96
CA ARG A 228 4.08 -10.72 6.09
C ARG A 228 3.86 -11.47 4.78
N MET A 229 2.88 -11.07 3.98
CA MET A 229 2.65 -11.66 2.66
C MET A 229 3.80 -11.37 1.68
N GLU A 230 4.46 -10.21 1.81
CA GLU A 230 5.62 -9.85 1.01
C GLU A 230 6.85 -10.65 1.43
N GLU A 231 7.12 -10.78 2.73
CA GLU A 231 8.20 -11.63 3.27
C GLU A 231 8.12 -13.08 2.80
N LEU A 232 6.91 -13.64 2.77
CA LEU A 232 6.67 -15.01 2.34
C LEU A 232 6.60 -15.17 0.82
N GLY A 233 6.58 -14.08 0.05
CA GLY A 233 6.47 -14.11 -1.41
C GLY A 233 5.15 -14.70 -1.95
N ILE A 234 4.10 -14.79 -1.12
CA ILE A 234 2.86 -15.50 -1.44
C ILE A 234 1.82 -14.65 -2.19
N ARG A 235 2.08 -13.36 -2.42
CA ARG A 235 1.08 -12.42 -2.97
C ARG A 235 0.48 -12.85 -4.31
N LYS A 236 1.28 -13.48 -5.18
CA LYS A 236 0.83 -13.98 -6.50
C LYS A 236 0.27 -15.41 -6.47
N LYS A 237 0.46 -16.14 -5.36
CA LYS A 237 0.12 -17.56 -5.19
C LYS A 237 -0.68 -17.81 -3.91
N ILE A 238 -1.50 -16.84 -3.51
CA ILE A 238 -2.14 -16.85 -2.20
C ILE A 238 -3.10 -18.03 -2.05
N LYS A 239 -3.83 -18.37 -3.11
CA LYS A 239 -4.74 -19.51 -3.11
C LYS A 239 -3.99 -20.83 -2.92
N GLU A 240 -2.94 -21.08 -3.71
CA GLU A 240 -2.08 -22.27 -3.58
C GLU A 240 -1.50 -22.38 -2.16
N ALA A 241 -1.03 -21.27 -1.59
CA ALA A 241 -0.45 -21.24 -0.25
C ALA A 241 -1.48 -21.55 0.85
N VAL A 242 -2.67 -20.94 0.78
CA VAL A 242 -3.78 -21.16 1.73
C VAL A 242 -4.29 -22.60 1.66
N GLU A 243 -4.43 -23.14 0.45
CA GLU A 243 -4.89 -24.51 0.20
C GLU A 243 -3.88 -25.54 0.71
N THR A 244 -2.59 -25.37 0.39
CA THR A 244 -1.50 -26.24 0.87
C THR A 244 -1.41 -26.24 2.40
N ALA A 245 -1.75 -25.11 3.04
CA ALA A 245 -1.73 -24.98 4.49
C ALA A 245 -3.00 -25.49 5.19
N GLY A 246 -4.03 -25.92 4.46
CA GLY A 246 -5.30 -26.41 5.02
C GLY A 246 -6.32 -25.32 5.39
N PHE A 247 -6.07 -24.05 5.04
CA PHE A 247 -6.90 -22.92 5.50
C PHE A 247 -8.01 -22.52 4.53
N LEU A 248 -8.12 -23.16 3.36
CA LEU A 248 -9.11 -22.81 2.34
C LEU A 248 -10.58 -22.88 2.85
N PRO A 249 -11.01 -23.89 3.65
CA PRO A 249 -12.38 -23.96 4.16
C PRO A 249 -12.79 -22.80 5.08
N TYR A 250 -11.82 -22.08 5.65
CA TYR A 250 -12.04 -20.99 6.60
C TYR A 250 -12.18 -19.62 5.93
N LEU A 251 -12.01 -19.53 4.61
CA LEU A 251 -12.25 -18.32 3.83
C LEU A 251 -13.56 -18.47 3.06
N LYS A 252 -14.54 -17.61 3.32
CA LYS A 252 -15.85 -17.70 2.65
C LYS A 252 -15.76 -17.14 1.23
N GLY A 253 -15.98 -18.03 0.25
CA GLY A 253 -16.01 -17.68 -1.17
C GLY A 253 -14.64 -17.79 -1.87
N GLU A 254 -14.49 -17.08 -2.98
CA GLU A 254 -13.26 -17.10 -3.78
C GLU A 254 -12.08 -16.51 -2.99
N CYS A 255 -11.04 -17.33 -2.76
CA CYS A 255 -9.92 -17.03 -1.85
C CYS A 255 -9.27 -15.67 -2.14
N GLU A 256 -8.89 -15.41 -3.38
CA GLU A 256 -8.18 -14.18 -3.77
C GLU A 256 -9.03 -12.93 -3.51
N LYS A 257 -10.31 -12.98 -3.90
CA LYS A 257 -11.25 -11.89 -3.63
C LYS A 257 -11.44 -11.69 -2.13
N ARG A 258 -11.50 -12.78 -1.36
CA ARG A 258 -11.72 -12.70 0.08
C ARG A 258 -10.51 -12.11 0.81
N VAL A 259 -9.30 -12.53 0.45
CA VAL A 259 -8.06 -11.96 1.00
C VAL A 259 -7.95 -10.47 0.67
N LEU A 260 -8.28 -10.06 -0.56
CA LEU A 260 -8.31 -8.63 -0.91
C LEU A 260 -9.26 -7.82 -0.02
N LYS A 261 -10.44 -8.36 0.31
CA LYS A 261 -11.36 -7.73 1.27
C LYS A 261 -10.77 -7.65 2.67
N ILE A 262 -10.15 -8.73 3.14
CA ILE A 262 -9.48 -8.75 4.45
C ILE A 262 -8.41 -7.64 4.55
N LEU A 263 -7.66 -7.40 3.48
CA LEU A 263 -6.60 -6.40 3.45
C LEU A 263 -7.11 -4.95 3.34
N MET A 264 -8.29 -4.72 2.75
CA MET A 264 -8.72 -3.38 2.34
C MET A 264 -9.99 -2.88 3.05
N GLU A 265 -10.89 -3.78 3.45
CA GLU A 265 -12.19 -3.40 4.00
C GLU A 265 -12.12 -3.25 5.53
N PRO A 266 -12.85 -2.28 6.11
CA PRO A 266 -12.90 -2.10 7.57
C PRO A 266 -13.87 -3.07 8.27
N TRP A 267 -14.60 -3.89 7.50
CA TRP A 267 -15.57 -4.86 8.02
C TRP A 267 -15.25 -6.25 7.47
N ASN A 268 -14.82 -7.14 8.36
CA ASN A 268 -14.52 -8.53 8.04
C ASN A 268 -15.08 -9.45 9.12
N GLY A 269 -15.44 -10.69 8.74
CA GLY A 269 -15.83 -11.71 9.70
C GLY A 269 -14.68 -12.04 10.66
N MET A 270 -14.95 -12.05 11.96
CA MET A 270 -13.90 -12.29 12.97
C MET A 270 -13.30 -13.70 12.87
N GLU A 271 -14.09 -14.72 12.53
CA GLU A 271 -13.57 -16.09 12.33
C GLU A 271 -12.58 -16.15 11.16
N GLU A 272 -12.86 -15.42 10.07
CA GLU A 272 -12.00 -15.38 8.90
C GLU A 272 -10.72 -14.58 9.16
N LEU A 273 -10.81 -13.50 9.95
CA LEU A 273 -9.65 -12.77 10.43
C LEU A 273 -8.78 -13.66 11.33
N MET A 274 -9.37 -14.42 12.25
CA MET A 274 -8.63 -15.35 13.11
C MET A 274 -7.91 -16.42 12.28
N ALA A 275 -8.62 -17.07 11.35
CA ALA A 275 -8.05 -18.09 10.48
C ALA A 275 -6.94 -17.52 9.59
N PHE A 276 -7.16 -16.37 8.94
CA PHE A 276 -6.16 -15.75 8.08
C PHE A 276 -4.92 -15.28 8.86
N THR A 277 -5.10 -14.75 10.07
CA THR A 277 -4.00 -14.39 10.96
C THR A 277 -3.20 -15.63 11.35
N THR A 278 -3.89 -16.72 11.71
CA THR A 278 -3.25 -17.99 12.07
C THR A 278 -2.44 -18.56 10.89
N PHE A 279 -3.03 -18.59 9.69
CA PHE A 279 -2.37 -19.02 8.46
C PHE A 279 -1.08 -18.22 8.21
N LEU A 280 -1.18 -16.89 8.25
CA LEU A 280 -0.13 -16.02 7.75
C LEU A 280 1.07 -15.93 8.69
N PHE A 281 0.84 -15.99 10.00
CA PHE A 281 1.89 -15.92 11.01
C PHE A 281 2.35 -17.29 11.50
N GLY A 282 1.46 -18.29 11.49
CA GLY A 282 1.70 -19.66 11.96
C GLY A 282 1.85 -19.77 13.48
N LYS A 283 2.78 -19.01 14.08
CA LYS A 283 2.99 -18.90 15.53
C LYS A 283 2.59 -17.51 16.02
N TYR A 284 1.88 -17.45 17.15
CA TYR A 284 1.43 -16.19 17.72
C TYR A 284 2.59 -15.24 18.08
N SER A 285 3.71 -15.79 18.56
CA SER A 285 4.89 -15.01 18.92
C SER A 285 5.45 -14.16 17.78
N VAL A 286 5.28 -14.59 16.52
CA VAL A 286 5.71 -13.83 15.33
C VAL A 286 4.84 -12.59 15.13
N LEU A 287 3.53 -12.72 15.34
CA LEU A 287 2.62 -11.58 15.31
C LEU A 287 2.88 -10.64 16.48
N GLU A 288 3.08 -11.18 17.68
CA GLU A 288 3.34 -10.42 18.90
C GLU A 288 4.58 -9.52 18.76
N GLU A 289 5.70 -10.09 18.31
CA GLU A 289 6.95 -9.34 18.10
C GLU A 289 6.79 -8.21 17.08
N LYS A 290 6.04 -8.45 15.99
CA LYS A 290 5.77 -7.42 14.98
C LYS A 290 4.83 -6.33 15.51
N ALA A 291 3.79 -6.70 16.25
CA ALA A 291 2.83 -5.76 16.83
C ALA A 291 3.48 -4.84 17.89
N GLN A 292 4.50 -5.30 18.60
CA GLN A 292 5.25 -4.49 19.57
C GLN A 292 5.89 -3.24 18.94
N ARG A 293 6.24 -3.28 17.65
CA ARG A 293 6.84 -2.17 16.91
C ARG A 293 5.86 -1.01 16.66
N CYS A 294 4.56 -1.25 16.81
CA CYS A 294 3.49 -0.30 16.47
C CYS A 294 2.91 0.47 17.68
N LEU A 295 3.42 0.26 18.90
CA LEU A 295 2.81 0.78 20.13
C LEU A 295 3.11 2.27 20.40
N GLY A 296 4.27 2.79 19.98
CA GLY A 296 4.78 4.10 20.39
C GLY A 296 3.92 5.31 19.98
N GLU A 297 3.36 5.30 18.77
CA GLU A 297 2.64 6.46 18.21
C GLU A 297 1.38 6.84 19.01
N LEU A 298 0.68 5.86 19.58
CA LEU A 298 -0.55 6.11 20.33
C LEU A 298 -0.27 6.60 21.76
N GLU A 299 0.85 6.17 22.35
CA GLU A 299 1.23 6.56 23.72
C GLU A 299 1.61 8.04 23.79
N GLU A 300 2.39 8.53 22.82
CA GLU A 300 2.77 9.94 22.71
C GLU A 300 1.53 10.83 22.54
N SER A 301 0.68 10.50 21.56
CA SER A 301 -0.57 11.24 21.34
C SER A 301 -1.48 11.22 22.57
N PHE A 302 -1.54 10.10 23.29
CA PHE A 302 -2.33 10.00 24.51
C PHE A 302 -1.78 10.88 25.64
N ALA A 303 -0.47 10.91 25.83
CA ALA A 303 0.20 11.74 26.83
C ALA A 303 -0.11 13.24 26.62
N ASP A 304 -0.09 13.70 25.37
CA ASP A 304 -0.45 15.08 25.00
C ASP A 304 -1.90 15.41 25.38
N VAL A 305 -2.84 14.50 25.11
CA VAL A 305 -4.26 14.75 25.38
C VAL A 305 -4.55 14.84 26.89
N ILE A 306 -3.89 14.02 27.72
CA ILE A 306 -4.09 14.03 29.17
C ILE A 306 -3.36 15.17 29.89
N SER A 307 -2.32 15.73 29.28
CA SER A 307 -1.43 16.73 29.89
C SER A 307 -2.21 17.90 30.51
N GLY A 308 -1.83 18.26 31.74
CA GLY A 308 -2.44 19.35 32.51
C GLY A 308 -3.89 19.13 33.01
N ARG A 309 -4.59 18.09 32.55
CA ARG A 309 -6.02 17.86 32.86
C ARG A 309 -6.30 16.55 33.59
N PHE A 310 -5.50 15.52 33.34
CA PHE A 310 -5.65 14.19 33.93
C PHE A 310 -4.31 13.65 34.41
N ARG A 311 -4.35 12.81 35.44
CA ARG A 311 -3.19 12.04 35.91
C ARG A 311 -3.43 10.56 35.62
N LEU A 312 -2.48 9.93 34.94
CA LEU A 312 -2.50 8.48 34.71
C LEU A 312 -2.19 7.75 36.03
N MET A 313 -3.08 6.84 36.44
CA MET A 313 -2.99 6.08 37.70
C MET A 313 -2.62 4.60 37.49
N SER A 314 -2.72 4.11 36.26
CA SER A 314 -2.34 2.75 35.85
C SER A 314 -1.18 2.77 34.84
N GLY A 315 -0.69 1.61 34.41
CA GLY A 315 0.13 1.54 33.19
C GLY A 315 -0.66 1.95 31.93
N PHE A 316 0.04 2.36 30.88
CA PHE A 316 -0.55 2.58 29.55
C PHE A 316 -0.90 1.23 28.90
N GLY A 317 -2.07 1.16 28.27
CA GLY A 317 -2.58 -0.08 27.67
C GLY A 317 -4.00 0.07 27.13
N ARG A 318 -4.67 -1.04 26.83
CA ARG A 318 -6.03 -1.08 26.23
C ARG A 318 -7.08 -0.37 27.08
N LEU A 319 -6.87 -0.37 28.39
CA LEU A 319 -7.68 0.35 29.36
C LEU A 319 -6.75 1.04 30.34
N VAL A 320 -7.04 2.30 30.64
CA VAL A 320 -6.25 3.10 31.55
C VAL A 320 -7.13 3.70 32.63
N CYS A 321 -6.61 3.79 33.85
CA CYS A 321 -7.24 4.49 34.95
C CYS A 321 -6.72 5.94 35.00
N LEU A 322 -7.61 6.90 34.86
CA LEU A 322 -7.29 8.32 34.92
C LEU A 322 -7.91 8.97 36.16
N LYS A 323 -7.16 9.86 36.81
CA LYS A 323 -7.68 10.79 37.81
C LYS A 323 -7.92 12.15 37.17
N CYS A 324 -9.16 12.63 37.24
CA CYS A 324 -9.55 13.95 36.71
C CYS A 324 -9.02 15.08 37.61
N GLY A 325 -8.32 16.05 37.04
CA GLY A 325 -7.84 17.24 37.77
C GLY A 325 -8.97 18.15 38.27
N THR A 326 -10.09 18.21 37.54
CA THR A 326 -11.21 19.10 37.88
C THR A 326 -12.08 18.56 39.02
N CYS A 327 -12.45 17.28 38.99
CA CYS A 327 -13.35 16.69 39.99
C CYS A 327 -12.67 15.72 40.96
N GLY A 328 -11.38 15.43 40.77
CA GLY A 328 -10.59 14.54 41.62
C GLY A 328 -10.94 13.04 41.54
N LYS A 329 -11.96 12.65 40.76
CA LYS A 329 -12.43 11.26 40.66
C LYS A 329 -11.58 10.44 39.69
N ASN A 330 -11.48 9.14 39.98
CA ASN A 330 -10.84 8.14 39.13
C ASN A 330 -11.88 7.46 38.22
N PHE A 331 -11.51 7.16 36.98
CA PHE A 331 -12.35 6.44 36.02
C PHE A 331 -11.49 5.65 35.02
N TYR A 332 -12.06 4.59 34.45
CA TYR A 332 -11.40 3.79 33.41
C TYR A 332 -11.82 4.27 32.02
N ILE A 333 -10.88 4.31 31.08
CA ILE A 333 -11.16 4.71 29.69
C ILE A 333 -10.22 4.00 28.72
N HIS A 334 -10.67 3.76 27.50
CA HIS A 334 -9.78 3.33 26.42
C HIS A 334 -8.97 4.55 25.95
N PRO A 335 -7.62 4.50 25.82
CA PRO A 335 -6.82 5.69 25.47
C PRO A 335 -7.29 6.43 24.23
N TYR A 336 -7.59 5.70 23.16
CA TYR A 336 -8.13 6.28 21.92
C TYR A 336 -9.46 7.02 22.13
N ALA A 337 -10.33 6.59 23.06
CA ALA A 337 -11.57 7.32 23.35
C ALA A 337 -11.28 8.74 23.83
N HIS A 338 -10.24 8.90 24.66
CA HIS A 338 -9.83 10.21 25.15
C HIS A 338 -9.38 11.13 24.02
N GLY A 339 -8.61 10.60 23.05
CA GLY A 339 -8.24 11.30 21.81
C GLY A 339 -9.41 11.64 20.89
N LEU A 340 -10.56 10.96 21.03
CA LEU A 340 -11.82 11.33 20.36
C LEU A 340 -12.63 12.39 21.12
N GLY A 341 -12.04 12.97 22.16
CA GLY A 341 -12.65 14.00 22.98
C GLY A 341 -13.40 13.48 24.20
N CYS A 342 -13.38 12.17 24.50
CA CYS A 342 -13.98 11.59 25.72
C CYS A 342 -13.31 12.10 26.99
N GLY A 343 -13.98 13.00 27.72
CA GLY A 343 -13.53 13.53 28.99
C GLY A 343 -13.91 12.65 30.19
N CYS A 344 -13.92 13.29 31.36
CA CYS A 344 -14.30 12.66 32.61
C CYS A 344 -15.81 12.35 32.62
N PRO A 345 -16.25 11.09 32.83
CA PRO A 345 -17.66 10.75 32.84
C PRO A 345 -18.46 11.51 33.90
N PHE A 346 -17.83 11.84 35.04
CA PHE A 346 -18.47 12.59 36.11
C PHE A 346 -18.63 14.08 35.82
N CYS A 347 -17.75 14.65 35.00
CA CYS A 347 -17.87 16.05 34.57
C CYS A 347 -18.86 16.14 33.39
N GLU A 348 -18.78 15.20 32.46
CA GLU A 348 -19.67 15.15 31.30
C GLU A 348 -21.13 14.92 31.67
N ALA A 349 -21.41 14.21 32.78
CA ALA A 349 -22.77 14.06 33.31
C ALA A 349 -23.45 15.40 33.66
N LYS A 350 -22.68 16.50 33.81
CA LYS A 350 -23.22 17.84 34.05
C LYS A 350 -23.51 18.63 32.77
N LEU A 351 -23.09 18.12 31.61
CA LEU A 351 -23.23 18.76 30.32
C LEU A 351 -24.51 18.29 29.63
N SER A 352 -25.14 19.18 28.85
CA SER A 352 -26.23 18.77 27.97
C SER A 352 -25.73 17.79 26.91
N LEU A 353 -26.65 17.03 26.32
CA LEU A 353 -26.34 16.11 25.22
C LEU A 353 -25.61 16.83 24.06
N GLN A 354 -26.07 18.03 23.71
CA GLN A 354 -25.59 18.87 22.63
C GLN A 354 -24.17 19.35 22.92
N GLN A 355 -23.92 19.77 24.17
CA GLN A 355 -22.58 20.14 24.62
C GLN A 355 -21.62 18.95 24.52
N ARG A 356 -22.04 17.75 24.95
CA ARG A 356 -21.22 16.53 24.81
C ARG A 356 -20.93 16.20 23.34
N ILE A 357 -21.93 16.28 22.47
CA ILE A 357 -21.76 16.02 21.03
C ILE A 357 -20.81 17.04 20.40
N ASN A 358 -21.04 18.34 20.61
CA ASN A 358 -20.19 19.41 20.07
C ASN A 358 -18.76 19.33 20.63
N GLN A 359 -18.59 18.93 21.90
CA GLN A 359 -17.27 18.63 22.45
C GLN A 359 -16.59 17.51 21.66
N ARG A 360 -17.27 16.39 21.35
CA ARG A 360 -16.69 15.33 20.51
C ARG A 360 -16.40 15.80 19.08
N LEU A 361 -17.27 16.62 18.52
CA LEU A 361 -17.09 17.20 17.18
C LEU A 361 -15.87 18.15 17.12
N SER A 362 -15.51 18.82 18.20
CA SER A 362 -14.29 19.63 18.27
C SER A 362 -12.99 18.82 18.15
N PHE A 363 -13.05 17.50 18.35
CA PHE A 363 -11.94 16.57 18.12
C PHE A 363 -12.01 15.88 16.75
N LEU A 364 -13.02 16.20 15.93
CA LEU A 364 -13.13 15.68 14.57
C LEU A 364 -12.37 16.59 13.61
N GLY A 365 -11.44 16.01 12.85
CA GLY A 365 -10.84 16.72 11.73
C GLY A 365 -10.02 17.95 12.15
N ASP A 366 -10.35 19.11 11.58
CA ASP A 366 -9.78 20.42 11.93
C ASP A 366 -10.42 21.06 13.19
N GLY A 367 -11.36 20.36 13.84
CA GLY A 367 -12.03 20.78 15.05
C GLY A 367 -13.17 21.80 14.85
N ASN A 368 -13.46 22.23 13.62
CA ASN A 368 -14.46 23.25 13.33
C ASN A 368 -15.82 22.65 12.94
N TYR A 369 -16.27 21.65 13.69
CA TYR A 369 -17.56 20.98 13.48
C TYR A 369 -18.55 21.33 14.57
N GLU A 370 -19.81 21.48 14.19
CA GLU A 370 -20.91 21.72 15.13
C GLU A 370 -22.18 21.04 14.63
N LEU A 371 -23.06 20.67 15.56
CA LEU A 371 -24.44 20.31 15.24
C LEU A 371 -25.16 21.51 14.61
N ALA A 372 -25.84 21.28 13.49
CA ALA A 372 -26.67 22.30 12.86
C ALA A 372 -28.09 22.37 13.46
N GLN A 373 -28.47 21.32 14.19
CA GLN A 373 -29.75 21.20 14.88
C GLN A 373 -29.57 20.41 16.17
N ASP A 374 -30.46 20.65 17.13
CA ASP A 374 -30.52 19.84 18.34
C ASP A 374 -30.92 18.39 18.01
N VAL A 375 -30.35 17.46 18.77
CA VAL A 375 -30.58 16.02 18.63
C VAL A 375 -31.15 15.52 19.95
N ASN A 376 -32.26 14.79 19.89
CA ASN A 376 -32.84 14.15 21.08
C ASN A 376 -32.15 12.81 21.35
N GLU A 377 -32.27 12.32 22.59
CA GLU A 377 -31.70 11.03 22.99
C GLU A 377 -32.28 9.85 22.19
N GLU A 378 -33.57 9.91 21.88
CA GLU A 378 -34.30 8.90 21.09
C GLU A 378 -33.81 8.83 19.64
N ASP A 379 -33.36 9.97 19.08
CA ASP A 379 -32.93 10.13 17.70
C ASP A 379 -31.42 9.87 17.50
N MET A 380 -30.67 9.48 18.54
CA MET A 380 -29.21 9.26 18.44
C MET A 380 -28.81 8.14 17.46
N GLY A 381 -29.73 7.25 17.14
CA GLY A 381 -29.56 6.20 16.11
C GLY A 381 -29.70 6.71 14.68
N GLU A 382 -30.33 7.87 14.51
CA GLU A 382 -30.69 8.43 13.21
C GLU A 382 -29.58 9.31 12.61
N ARG A 383 -29.86 9.87 11.43
CA ARG A 383 -28.94 10.79 10.77
C ARG A 383 -29.10 12.20 11.34
N ALA A 384 -28.04 12.74 11.92
CA ALA A 384 -27.96 14.11 12.38
C ALA A 384 -27.30 15.03 11.33
N GLU A 385 -27.64 16.33 11.39
CA GLU A 385 -27.04 17.35 10.54
C GLU A 385 -25.89 18.04 11.28
N ILE A 386 -24.70 17.99 10.66
CA ILE A 386 -23.46 18.57 11.19
C ILE A 386 -22.96 19.59 10.17
N ILE A 387 -22.67 20.81 10.62
CA ILE A 387 -22.01 21.82 9.82
C ILE A 387 -20.50 21.75 10.03
N HIS A 388 -19.73 21.78 8.95
CA HIS A 388 -18.30 22.03 9.00
C HIS A 388 -18.04 23.50 8.73
N LYS A 389 -17.75 24.28 9.78
CA LYS A 389 -17.66 25.75 9.71
C LYS A 389 -16.56 26.21 8.75
N THR A 390 -15.46 25.48 8.63
CA THR A 390 -14.35 25.84 7.73
C THR A 390 -14.75 25.87 6.25
N CYS A 391 -15.61 24.94 5.80
CA CYS A 391 -16.04 24.90 4.39
C CYS A 391 -17.51 25.29 4.17
N GLY A 392 -18.25 25.59 5.25
CA GLY A 392 -19.67 25.94 5.23
C GLY A 392 -20.61 24.81 4.82
N LYS A 393 -20.14 23.56 4.69
CA LYS A 393 -20.98 22.45 4.24
C LYS A 393 -21.80 21.85 5.38
N LEU A 394 -23.09 21.72 5.14
CA LEU A 394 -24.02 20.94 5.94
C LEU A 394 -23.98 19.46 5.52
N ARG A 395 -23.82 18.55 6.48
CA ARG A 395 -23.68 17.10 6.24
C ARG A 395 -24.71 16.34 7.08
N LYS A 396 -25.60 15.62 6.41
CA LYS A 396 -26.51 14.67 7.07
C LYS A 396 -25.84 13.29 7.18
N THR A 397 -25.49 12.86 8.38
CA THR A 397 -24.68 11.66 8.63
C THR A 397 -25.14 10.89 9.87
N ARG A 398 -24.79 9.60 9.95
CA ARG A 398 -24.95 8.83 11.19
C ARG A 398 -23.97 9.35 12.23
N LEU A 399 -24.50 9.98 13.29
CA LEU A 399 -23.69 10.73 14.26
C LEU A 399 -22.66 9.83 14.94
N MET A 400 -23.09 8.70 15.48
CA MET A 400 -22.21 7.77 16.21
C MET A 400 -21.08 7.24 15.32
N GLU A 401 -21.38 6.82 14.08
CA GLU A 401 -20.33 6.39 13.16
C GLU A 401 -19.36 7.53 12.83
N THR A 402 -19.85 8.77 12.76
CA THR A 402 -19.02 9.93 12.45
C THR A 402 -18.05 10.25 13.57
N LEU A 403 -18.52 10.28 14.82
CA LEU A 403 -17.71 10.56 16.01
C LEU A 403 -16.66 9.46 16.23
N TRP A 404 -17.09 8.19 16.23
CA TRP A 404 -16.23 7.07 16.60
C TRP A 404 -15.29 6.63 15.47
N MET A 405 -15.73 6.68 14.20
CA MET A 405 -14.90 6.31 13.05
C MET A 405 -14.18 7.51 12.43
N GLN A 406 -14.29 8.70 13.03
CA GLN A 406 -13.65 9.93 12.56
C GLN A 406 -13.95 10.24 11.08
N LYS A 407 -15.24 10.19 10.70
CA LYS A 407 -15.69 10.45 9.31
C LYS A 407 -15.70 11.95 8.99
N LYS A 408 -14.50 12.49 8.74
CA LYS A 408 -14.26 13.91 8.40
C LYS A 408 -15.03 14.36 7.16
N CYS A 409 -15.17 15.68 7.01
CA CYS A 409 -15.71 16.31 5.81
C CYS A 409 -14.79 16.02 4.62
N ASP A 410 -15.38 15.78 3.46
CA ASP A 410 -14.65 15.59 2.20
C ASP A 410 -13.72 16.77 1.85
N CYS A 411 -13.85 17.94 2.47
CA CYS A 411 -12.93 19.04 2.25
C CYS A 411 -11.60 18.90 2.98
N GLU A 412 -11.53 18.08 4.04
CA GLU A 412 -10.29 17.84 4.81
C GLU A 412 -9.51 16.64 4.29
N THR A 413 -10.18 15.74 3.58
CA THR A 413 -9.49 14.76 2.74
C THR A 413 -9.00 15.38 1.43
N LYS A 414 -9.40 16.62 1.12
CA LYS A 414 -8.84 17.41 0.02
C LYS A 414 -7.60 18.15 0.51
N VAL A 415 -6.49 17.90 -0.18
CA VAL A 415 -5.22 18.63 -0.07
C VAL A 415 -5.50 20.14 -0.12
N SER A 416 -5.03 20.90 0.87
CA SER A 416 -5.16 22.36 0.90
C SER A 416 -4.37 23.00 -0.26
N PHE A 417 -4.68 24.24 -0.66
CA PHE A 417 -3.87 24.91 -1.70
C PHE A 417 -2.40 25.03 -1.28
N ALA A 418 -2.13 25.30 0.00
CA ALA A 418 -0.78 25.42 0.54
C ALA A 418 -0.02 24.10 0.47
N ASP A 419 -0.67 23.00 0.87
CA ASP A 419 -0.10 21.65 0.82
C ASP A 419 0.11 21.18 -0.63
N ALA A 420 -0.88 21.41 -1.50
CA ALA A 420 -0.75 21.12 -2.93
C ALA A 420 0.38 21.95 -3.58
N ALA A 421 0.56 23.20 -3.15
CA ALA A 421 1.62 24.06 -3.66
C ALA A 421 3.00 23.56 -3.21
N GLU A 422 3.14 23.11 -1.96
CA GLU A 422 4.39 22.54 -1.45
C GLU A 422 4.75 21.25 -2.17
N ARG A 423 3.78 20.35 -2.34
CA ARG A 423 3.99 19.09 -3.09
C ARG A 423 4.37 19.33 -4.55
N VAL A 424 3.79 20.32 -5.20
CA VAL A 424 4.18 20.75 -6.56
C VAL A 424 5.61 21.30 -6.58
N ARG A 425 5.98 22.14 -5.60
CA ARG A 425 7.34 22.69 -5.47
C ARG A 425 8.37 21.58 -5.23
N ALA A 426 8.08 20.65 -4.33
CA ALA A 426 8.93 19.50 -4.01
C ALA A 426 9.13 18.57 -5.22
N ALA A 427 8.10 18.40 -6.05
CA ALA A 427 8.21 17.60 -7.27
C ALA A 427 9.07 18.27 -8.37
N SER A 428 8.94 19.58 -8.56
CA SER A 428 9.83 20.34 -9.46
C SER A 428 9.74 21.85 -9.22
N PRO A 429 10.87 22.55 -9.08
CA PRO A 429 10.90 24.00 -8.88
C PRO A 429 10.45 24.79 -10.12
N ASP A 430 10.37 24.16 -11.29
CA ASP A 430 10.00 24.80 -12.56
C ASP A 430 8.49 24.99 -12.73
N PHE A 431 7.69 24.54 -11.78
CA PHE A 431 6.23 24.63 -11.82
C PHE A 431 5.68 25.48 -10.68
N THR A 432 4.53 26.10 -10.94
CA THR A 432 3.80 26.89 -9.96
C THR A 432 2.35 26.42 -9.93
N LEU A 433 1.82 26.15 -8.73
CA LEU A 433 0.40 25.85 -8.58
C LEU A 433 -0.40 27.15 -8.73
N ILE A 434 -1.28 27.19 -9.73
CA ILE A 434 -2.18 28.32 -9.97
C ILE A 434 -3.49 28.14 -9.23
N ARG A 435 -4.05 26.92 -9.26
CA ARG A 435 -5.32 26.61 -8.62
C ARG A 435 -5.42 25.13 -8.26
N TYR A 436 -5.97 24.85 -7.10
CA TYR A 436 -6.44 23.51 -6.75
C TYR A 436 -7.92 23.36 -7.14
N ILE A 437 -8.24 22.37 -7.98
CA ILE A 437 -9.60 22.13 -8.48
C ILE A 437 -10.26 21.03 -7.62
N GLY A 438 -9.49 20.03 -7.22
CA GLY A 438 -9.90 18.93 -6.34
C GLY A 438 -10.65 17.80 -7.02
N GLY A 439 -10.87 16.71 -6.27
CA GLY A 439 -11.60 15.51 -6.69
C GLY A 439 -11.65 14.48 -5.55
N LYS A 440 -12.58 13.51 -5.61
CA LYS A 440 -12.79 12.51 -4.54
C LYS A 440 -11.74 11.38 -4.53
N LYS A 441 -11.11 11.10 -5.68
CA LYS A 441 -10.07 10.07 -5.87
C LYS A 441 -8.86 10.64 -6.62
N GLU A 442 -9.09 11.55 -7.56
CA GLU A 442 -8.05 12.21 -8.36
C GLU A 442 -7.94 13.68 -7.95
N HIS A 443 -6.85 14.06 -7.29
CA HIS A 443 -6.63 15.43 -6.87
C HIS A 443 -6.19 16.28 -8.07
N ILE A 444 -7.13 16.92 -8.77
CA ILE A 444 -6.81 17.74 -9.96
C ILE A 444 -6.27 19.13 -9.55
N VAL A 445 -5.13 19.48 -10.13
CA VAL A 445 -4.43 20.76 -9.97
C VAL A 445 -4.25 21.47 -11.31
N ARG A 446 -4.28 22.81 -11.31
CA ARG A 446 -3.92 23.65 -12.44
C ARG A 446 -2.53 24.23 -12.22
N LEU A 447 -1.59 23.87 -13.09
CA LEU A 447 -0.18 24.18 -12.98
C LEU A 447 0.24 25.17 -14.07
N LYS A 448 1.22 26.03 -13.76
CA LYS A 448 1.95 26.87 -14.73
C LYS A 448 3.40 26.42 -14.77
N HIS A 449 3.90 26.12 -15.95
CA HIS A 449 5.32 25.84 -16.17
C HIS A 449 6.05 27.17 -16.36
N LYS A 450 7.06 27.45 -15.51
CA LYS A 450 7.79 28.73 -15.50
C LYS A 450 8.52 28.96 -16.82
N VAL A 451 9.11 27.91 -17.41
CA VAL A 451 9.90 28.01 -18.65
C VAL A 451 9.04 28.33 -19.87
N CYS A 452 7.96 27.58 -20.12
CA CYS A 452 7.13 27.80 -21.32
C CYS A 452 5.93 28.75 -21.11
N GLY A 453 5.69 29.17 -19.87
CA GLY A 453 4.61 30.09 -19.47
C GLY A 453 3.19 29.51 -19.52
N GLN A 454 3.01 28.29 -20.03
CA GLN A 454 1.69 27.69 -20.25
C GLN A 454 1.06 27.12 -18.98
N THR A 455 -0.28 27.17 -18.95
CA THR A 455 -1.08 26.55 -17.88
C THR A 455 -1.81 25.31 -18.39
N PHE A 456 -1.85 24.26 -17.57
CA PHE A 456 -2.56 23.01 -17.87
C PHE A 456 -3.08 22.37 -16.57
N GLN A 457 -4.03 21.44 -16.68
CA GLN A 457 -4.57 20.68 -15.55
C GLN A 457 -3.95 19.28 -15.49
N TRP A 458 -3.69 18.75 -14.29
CA TRP A 458 -3.16 17.40 -14.09
C TRP A 458 -3.61 16.87 -12.72
N GLU A 459 -3.76 15.56 -12.57
CA GLU A 459 -3.75 14.87 -11.28
C GLU A 459 -2.41 15.04 -10.51
N LEU A 460 -2.49 15.53 -9.27
CA LEU A 460 -1.36 15.81 -8.37
C LEU A 460 -0.48 14.56 -8.13
N SER A 461 -1.08 13.41 -7.87
CA SER A 461 -0.36 12.16 -7.59
C SER A 461 0.50 11.69 -8.79
N ARG A 462 0.01 11.89 -10.01
CA ARG A 462 0.72 11.54 -11.26
C ARG A 462 1.81 12.56 -11.56
N PHE A 463 1.55 13.83 -11.27
CA PHE A 463 2.53 14.90 -11.46
C PHE A 463 3.74 14.70 -10.53
N GLU A 464 3.53 14.34 -9.27
CA GLU A 464 4.62 14.05 -8.31
C GLU A 464 5.55 12.93 -8.80
N LYS A 465 4.98 11.88 -9.38
CA LYS A 465 5.76 10.77 -9.94
C LYS A 465 6.47 11.15 -11.24
N ARG A 466 5.92 12.08 -12.02
CA ARG A 466 6.40 12.48 -13.35
C ARG A 466 6.16 13.97 -13.62
N PRO A 467 6.99 14.87 -13.05
CA PRO A 467 6.78 16.31 -13.14
C PRO A 467 7.18 16.83 -14.52
N THR A 468 6.25 16.74 -15.47
CA THR A 468 6.47 17.14 -16.86
C THR A 468 5.43 18.15 -17.31
N CYS A 469 5.76 18.96 -18.31
CA CYS A 469 4.82 19.95 -18.84
C CYS A 469 4.00 19.33 -19.98
N MET A 470 2.68 19.18 -19.82
CA MET A 470 1.82 18.67 -20.90
C MET A 470 1.80 19.57 -22.12
N ALA A 471 1.93 20.88 -21.94
CA ALA A 471 1.98 21.82 -23.06
C ALA A 471 3.29 21.67 -23.84
N CYS A 472 4.45 21.52 -23.18
CA CYS A 472 5.71 21.23 -23.86
C CYS A 472 5.71 19.83 -24.49
N GLY A 473 5.09 18.85 -23.84
CA GLY A 473 4.96 17.49 -24.36
C GLY A 473 4.11 17.40 -25.64
N ARG A 474 3.05 18.23 -25.74
CA ARG A 474 2.19 18.33 -26.94
C ARG A 474 2.80 19.19 -28.07
N ARG A 475 3.72 20.10 -27.76
CA ARG A 475 4.43 20.94 -28.76
C ARG A 475 5.64 20.27 -29.39
N ARG A 476 6.13 19.17 -28.81
CA ARG A 476 7.11 18.33 -29.50
C ARG A 476 6.41 17.65 -30.66
N ALA A 477 7.08 17.56 -31.80
CA ALA A 477 6.63 16.74 -32.91
C ALA A 477 6.27 15.33 -32.37
N PRO A 478 5.23 14.66 -32.91
CA PRO A 478 4.84 13.34 -32.45
C PRO A 478 6.10 12.47 -32.31
N ARG A 479 6.26 11.82 -31.16
CA ARG A 479 7.47 11.03 -30.90
C ARG A 479 7.62 10.03 -32.05
N ASN A 480 8.79 10.04 -32.71
CA ASN A 480 9.05 9.26 -33.92
C ASN A 480 8.33 9.78 -35.19
N SER A 481 8.05 11.07 -35.32
CA SER A 481 7.70 11.66 -36.62
C SER A 481 8.96 11.92 -37.46
N PRO A 482 8.82 12.10 -38.79
CA PRO A 482 9.92 12.52 -39.64
C PRO A 482 10.63 13.80 -39.15
N GLU A 483 9.86 14.76 -38.63
CA GLU A 483 10.36 16.03 -38.09
C GLU A 483 11.17 15.83 -36.81
N ASP A 484 10.66 15.02 -35.85
CA ASP A 484 11.39 14.66 -34.61
C ASP A 484 12.72 13.99 -34.93
N PHE A 485 12.73 13.08 -35.91
CA PHE A 485 13.95 12.42 -36.32
C PHE A 485 14.94 13.40 -36.97
N ARG A 486 14.48 14.28 -37.87
CA ARG A 486 15.33 15.31 -38.50
C ARG A 486 15.92 16.27 -37.47
N GLU A 487 15.13 16.69 -36.49
CA GLU A 487 15.59 17.57 -35.40
C GLU A 487 16.66 16.86 -34.56
N ARG A 488 16.42 15.62 -34.12
CA ARG A 488 17.37 14.85 -33.33
C ARG A 488 18.65 14.52 -34.11
N MET A 489 18.55 14.27 -35.42
CA MET A 489 19.70 14.10 -36.30
C MET A 489 20.54 15.38 -36.33
N ARG A 490 19.91 16.55 -36.48
CA ARG A 490 20.58 17.85 -36.47
C ARG A 490 21.21 18.19 -35.11
N GLU A 491 20.54 17.89 -34.00
CA GLU A 491 21.10 18.10 -32.66
C GLU A 491 22.38 17.29 -32.43
N LEU A 492 22.44 16.07 -32.97
CA LEU A 492 23.52 15.11 -32.74
C LEU A 492 24.68 15.21 -33.75
N ALA A 493 24.40 15.61 -34.99
CA ALA A 493 25.39 15.63 -36.07
C ALA A 493 25.42 16.93 -36.90
N GLY A 494 24.61 17.93 -36.52
CA GLY A 494 24.53 19.20 -37.26
C GLY A 494 23.99 18.97 -38.67
N ASP A 495 24.61 19.65 -39.63
CA ASP A 495 24.26 19.50 -41.05
C ASP A 495 25.13 18.46 -41.78
N GLU A 496 25.89 17.61 -41.06
CA GLU A 496 26.76 16.60 -41.67
C GLU A 496 25.99 15.47 -42.37
N TYR A 497 24.76 15.20 -41.96
CA TYR A 497 23.93 14.10 -42.47
C TYR A 497 22.59 14.60 -43.00
N GLU A 498 22.15 14.03 -44.11
CA GLU A 498 20.91 14.37 -44.80
C GLU A 498 20.12 13.10 -45.13
N PRO A 499 18.87 12.95 -44.65
CA PRO A 499 18.00 11.84 -45.04
C PRO A 499 17.54 12.04 -46.49
N VAL A 500 17.71 11.01 -47.32
CA VAL A 500 17.43 11.02 -48.77
C VAL A 500 16.15 10.26 -49.10
N SER A 501 15.77 9.27 -48.29
CA SER A 501 14.52 8.52 -48.44
C SER A 501 13.43 8.99 -47.48
N GLY A 502 12.18 8.57 -47.72
CA GLY A 502 11.08 8.73 -46.77
C GLY A 502 11.36 8.06 -45.41
N PHE A 503 10.72 8.58 -44.37
CA PHE A 503 10.78 8.08 -43.01
C PHE A 503 9.41 7.53 -42.61
N THR A 504 9.35 6.27 -42.19
CA THR A 504 8.14 5.62 -41.66
C THR A 504 8.19 5.51 -40.13
N ASP A 505 9.26 4.93 -39.60
CA ASP A 505 9.45 4.72 -38.16
C ASP A 505 10.94 4.59 -37.82
N LEU A 506 11.27 4.44 -36.52
CA LEU A 506 12.67 4.39 -36.08
C LEU A 506 13.40 3.07 -36.35
N ARG A 507 12.69 2.00 -36.74
CA ARG A 507 13.23 0.65 -36.98
C ARG A 507 13.33 0.33 -38.48
N SER A 508 12.53 0.99 -39.29
CA SER A 508 12.55 0.91 -40.75
C SER A 508 13.82 1.55 -41.31
N ARG A 509 14.45 0.89 -42.28
CA ARG A 509 15.69 1.38 -42.90
C ARG A 509 15.41 2.63 -43.74
N ILE A 510 16.32 3.59 -43.67
CA ILE A 510 16.30 4.82 -44.47
C ILE A 510 17.65 5.03 -45.14
N LEU A 511 17.65 5.75 -46.26
CA LEU A 511 18.85 6.22 -46.93
C LEU A 511 19.28 7.55 -46.34
N VAL A 512 20.53 7.63 -45.89
CA VAL A 512 21.14 8.85 -45.36
C VAL A 512 22.43 9.13 -46.10
N ARG A 513 22.56 10.36 -46.60
CA ARG A 513 23.75 10.92 -47.24
C ARG A 513 24.62 11.57 -46.17
N HIS A 514 25.89 11.20 -46.13
CA HIS A 514 26.89 11.94 -45.35
C HIS A 514 27.51 13.02 -46.24
N ARG A 515 27.35 14.31 -45.90
CA ARG A 515 27.73 15.43 -46.78
C ARG A 515 29.24 15.51 -47.06
N VAL A 516 30.09 15.05 -46.14
CA VAL A 516 31.56 15.13 -46.29
C VAL A 516 32.08 14.19 -47.37
N CYS A 517 31.59 12.94 -47.43
CA CYS A 517 32.01 11.97 -48.45
C CYS A 517 30.98 11.81 -49.59
N GLU A 518 29.81 12.41 -49.43
CA GLU A 518 28.60 12.28 -50.27
C GLU A 518 28.14 10.83 -50.49
N THR A 519 28.61 9.87 -49.70
CA THR A 519 28.15 8.48 -49.81
C THR A 519 26.74 8.36 -49.24
N VAL A 520 25.86 7.67 -49.95
CA VAL A 520 24.53 7.30 -49.45
C VAL A 520 24.61 5.91 -48.81
N THR A 521 24.12 5.83 -47.57
CA THR A 521 24.13 4.58 -46.78
C THR A 521 22.75 4.29 -46.24
N GLU A 522 22.38 3.02 -46.33
CA GLU A 522 21.16 2.52 -45.69
C GLU A 522 21.43 2.30 -44.19
N MET A 523 20.56 2.86 -43.35
CA MET A 523 20.67 2.76 -41.90
C MET A 523 19.31 2.78 -41.20
N ILE A 524 19.25 2.17 -40.02
CA ILE A 524 18.09 2.26 -39.14
C ILE A 524 18.20 3.56 -38.34
N PRO A 525 17.18 4.44 -38.31
CA PRO A 525 17.19 5.70 -37.56
C PRO A 525 17.63 5.54 -36.10
N ASN A 526 17.15 4.47 -35.43
CA ASN A 526 17.51 4.18 -34.04
C ASN A 526 19.01 3.85 -33.87
N ASP A 527 19.65 3.24 -34.86
CA ASP A 527 21.10 2.98 -34.84
C ASP A 527 21.89 4.28 -34.98
N PHE A 528 21.44 5.19 -35.86
CA PHE A 528 22.06 6.51 -36.00
C PHE A 528 22.01 7.28 -34.67
N LEU A 529 20.85 7.27 -34.00
CA LEU A 529 20.64 7.91 -32.71
C LEU A 529 21.48 7.27 -31.58
N ARG A 530 21.86 5.99 -31.72
CA ARG A 530 22.78 5.28 -30.83
C ARG A 530 24.26 5.50 -31.15
N GLY A 531 24.58 6.33 -32.15
CA GLY A 531 25.95 6.70 -32.50
C GLY A 531 26.53 5.97 -33.70
N ARG A 532 25.72 5.27 -34.51
CA ARG A 532 26.17 4.78 -35.82
C ARG A 532 26.45 5.96 -36.74
N ARG A 533 27.58 5.92 -37.46
CA ARG A 533 28.04 6.95 -38.39
C ARG A 533 28.52 6.33 -39.70
N CYS A 534 28.91 7.16 -40.66
CA CYS A 534 29.40 6.70 -41.95
C CYS A 534 30.61 5.75 -41.79
N ASN A 535 30.50 4.53 -42.32
CA ASN A 535 31.55 3.49 -42.24
C ASN A 535 32.83 3.85 -43.01
N LEU A 536 32.73 4.73 -44.01
CA LEU A 536 33.89 5.22 -44.76
C LEU A 536 34.69 6.23 -43.94
N CYS A 537 33.99 7.17 -43.28
CA CYS A 537 34.63 8.25 -42.54
C CYS A 537 34.98 7.88 -41.10
N HIS A 538 34.25 6.95 -40.49
CA HIS A 538 34.45 6.53 -39.12
C HIS A 538 34.83 5.04 -39.05
N LYS A 539 35.73 4.70 -38.13
CA LYS A 539 36.12 3.32 -37.83
C LYS A 539 35.46 2.86 -36.52
N ALA A 540 35.48 1.57 -36.26
CA ALA A 540 35.14 1.04 -34.94
C ALA A 540 36.10 1.62 -33.89
N ILE A 541 35.55 2.22 -32.83
CA ILE A 541 36.31 2.89 -31.78
C ILE A 541 36.86 1.83 -30.82
N ARG A 542 38.18 1.80 -30.65
CA ARG A 542 38.84 0.92 -29.66
C ARG A 542 38.74 1.53 -28.26
N ARG A 543 38.80 0.70 -27.23
CA ARG A 543 38.72 1.14 -25.83
C ARG A 543 39.73 2.25 -25.48
N MET A 544 41.00 2.06 -25.83
CA MET A 544 42.06 3.05 -25.56
C MET A 544 41.77 4.40 -26.23
N GLU A 545 41.26 4.38 -27.46
CA GLU A 545 40.89 5.61 -28.19
C GLU A 545 39.69 6.32 -27.56
N LEU A 546 38.74 5.54 -27.01
CA LEU A 546 37.57 6.06 -26.31
C LEU A 546 37.96 6.70 -24.96
N GLU A 547 38.83 6.04 -24.19
CA GLU A 547 39.34 6.56 -22.91
C GLU A 547 40.11 7.86 -23.13
N GLU A 548 40.99 7.91 -24.13
CA GLU A 548 41.74 9.10 -24.49
C GLU A 548 40.82 10.25 -24.92
N ALA A 549 39.84 9.97 -25.78
CA ALA A 549 38.87 10.98 -26.22
C ALA A 549 38.02 11.49 -25.05
N LEU A 550 37.57 10.62 -24.15
CA LEU A 550 36.79 11.00 -22.97
C LEU A 550 37.62 11.88 -22.04
N ASN A 551 38.85 11.48 -21.74
CA ASN A 551 39.75 12.22 -20.88
C ASN A 551 40.05 13.61 -21.45
N THR A 552 40.49 13.68 -22.71
CA THR A 552 40.82 14.95 -23.37
C THR A 552 39.62 15.88 -23.52
N CYS A 553 38.43 15.35 -23.81
CA CYS A 553 37.23 16.19 -24.01
C CYS A 553 36.59 16.66 -22.70
N THR A 554 36.82 15.97 -21.59
CA THR A 554 36.15 16.25 -20.31
C THR A 554 37.10 16.70 -19.19
N GLY A 555 38.40 16.74 -19.46
CA GLY A 555 39.42 17.12 -18.48
C GLY A 555 39.57 16.12 -17.32
N GLY A 556 39.24 14.85 -17.55
CA GLY A 556 39.27 13.79 -16.54
C GLY A 556 38.03 13.68 -15.64
N TYR A 557 37.05 14.59 -15.77
CA TYR A 557 35.84 14.57 -14.93
C TYR A 557 35.03 13.27 -15.07
N TYR A 558 35.06 12.65 -16.25
CA TYR A 558 34.42 11.36 -16.52
C TYR A 558 35.46 10.29 -16.81
N ARG A 559 35.29 9.11 -16.23
CA ARG A 559 36.16 7.95 -16.45
C ARG A 559 35.38 6.68 -16.76
N ILE A 560 36.03 5.77 -17.49
CA ILE A 560 35.50 4.44 -17.76
C ILE A 560 35.89 3.51 -16.60
N THR A 561 34.91 2.97 -15.88
CA THR A 561 35.14 2.11 -14.71
C THR A 561 34.95 0.63 -14.99
N GLY A 562 34.23 0.29 -16.06
CA GLY A 562 33.94 -1.10 -16.40
C GLY A 562 33.12 -1.23 -17.67
N MET A 563 32.75 -2.47 -17.99
CA MET A 563 31.97 -2.80 -19.18
C MET A 563 30.96 -3.90 -18.83
N LYS A 564 29.72 -3.75 -19.31
CA LYS A 564 28.66 -4.78 -19.19
C LYS A 564 28.09 -5.06 -20.58
N ASN A 565 28.21 -6.32 -21.02
CA ASN A 565 27.92 -6.79 -22.38
C ASN A 565 28.75 -6.05 -23.45
N VAL A 566 28.24 -4.92 -23.96
CA VAL A 566 28.89 -4.05 -24.96
C VAL A 566 28.89 -2.56 -24.58
N ARG A 567 28.40 -2.24 -23.38
CA ARG A 567 28.26 -0.87 -22.87
C ARG A 567 29.33 -0.56 -21.84
N TYR A 568 29.98 0.58 -22.00
CA TYR A 568 30.94 1.12 -21.04
C TYR A 568 30.19 1.80 -19.90
N CYS A 569 30.64 1.56 -18.67
CA CYS A 569 30.21 2.28 -17.48
C CYS A 569 31.04 3.56 -17.36
N ILE A 570 30.34 4.70 -17.38
CA ILE A 570 30.93 6.02 -17.20
C ILE A 570 30.56 6.49 -15.80
N GLU A 571 31.57 6.92 -15.05
CA GLU A 571 31.43 7.54 -13.73
C GLU A 571 31.96 8.97 -13.77
N GLY A 572 31.17 9.93 -13.29
CA GLY A 572 31.58 11.32 -13.06
C GLY A 572 32.09 11.54 -11.62
N GLU A 573 32.88 12.58 -11.39
CA GLU A 573 33.38 12.93 -10.04
C GLU A 573 32.28 13.24 -9.02
N ASN A 574 31.11 13.68 -9.47
CA ASN A 574 29.90 13.90 -8.65
C ASN A 574 29.17 12.59 -8.26
N GLY A 575 29.69 11.43 -8.64
CA GLY A 575 29.09 10.12 -8.37
C GLY A 575 28.01 9.68 -9.38
N GLU A 576 27.76 10.46 -10.43
CA GLU A 576 26.84 10.05 -11.49
C GLU A 576 27.37 8.84 -12.27
N ARG A 577 26.51 7.84 -12.51
CA ARG A 577 26.87 6.61 -13.22
C ARG A 577 25.88 6.27 -14.32
N PHE A 578 26.38 6.03 -15.54
CA PHE A 578 25.55 5.59 -16.66
C PHE A 578 26.27 4.64 -17.62
N PHE A 579 25.49 3.86 -18.37
CA PHE A 579 26.00 2.85 -19.31
C PHE A 579 25.67 3.23 -20.76
N ARG A 580 26.68 3.29 -21.63
CA ARG A 580 26.51 3.63 -23.06
C ARG A 580 27.46 2.84 -23.97
N ASP A 581 27.03 2.64 -25.22
CA ASP A 581 27.87 2.05 -26.26
C ASP A 581 28.94 3.07 -26.70
N SER A 582 30.08 2.61 -27.24
CA SER A 582 31.19 3.50 -27.65
C SER A 582 30.77 4.56 -28.67
N GLY A 583 29.93 4.20 -29.64
CA GLY A 583 29.38 5.14 -30.62
C GLY A 583 28.55 6.24 -29.98
N CYS A 584 27.72 5.91 -28.97
CA CYS A 584 26.90 6.88 -28.26
C CYS A 584 27.76 7.85 -27.44
N ILE A 585 28.81 7.35 -26.79
CA ILE A 585 29.77 8.18 -26.05
C ILE A 585 30.46 9.16 -26.99
N MET A 586 31.05 8.67 -28.09
CA MET A 586 31.71 9.54 -29.07
C MET A 586 30.75 10.53 -29.71
N GLN A 587 29.51 10.13 -30.00
CA GLN A 587 28.48 11.04 -30.49
C GLN A 587 28.22 12.18 -29.51
N GLU A 588 28.08 11.89 -28.22
CA GLU A 588 27.82 12.92 -27.21
C GLU A 588 29.03 13.81 -26.93
N LEU A 589 30.26 13.31 -27.12
CA LEU A 589 31.45 14.15 -27.10
C LEU A 589 31.53 15.05 -28.35
N SER A 590 31.17 14.53 -29.53
CA SER A 590 31.28 15.25 -30.81
C SER A 590 30.09 16.15 -31.17
N ARG A 591 28.91 15.98 -30.55
CA ARG A 591 27.68 16.67 -30.94
C ARG A 591 27.84 18.20 -30.96
N PRO A 592 27.20 18.91 -31.92
CA PRO A 592 27.31 20.37 -32.03
C PRO A 592 26.69 21.11 -30.85
N THR A 593 25.56 20.59 -30.36
CA THR A 593 24.77 21.13 -29.24
C THR A 593 25.36 20.73 -27.88
N GLU A 594 24.86 21.29 -26.78
CA GLU A 594 25.22 20.86 -25.43
C GLU A 594 24.77 19.41 -25.15
N SER A 595 25.63 18.64 -24.46
CA SER A 595 25.29 17.27 -24.08
C SER A 595 24.52 17.24 -22.77
N LYS A 596 23.44 16.45 -22.75
CA LYS A 596 22.70 16.14 -21.52
C LYS A 596 23.37 15.06 -20.68
N LEU A 597 24.35 14.34 -21.24
CA LEU A 597 25.06 13.24 -20.58
C LEU A 597 26.44 13.69 -20.06
N PHE A 598 27.12 14.54 -20.83
CA PHE A 598 28.41 15.12 -20.45
C PHE A 598 28.22 16.62 -20.20
N THR A 599 27.84 16.97 -18.97
CA THR A 599 27.67 18.37 -18.55
C THR A 599 29.01 19.09 -18.46
N HIS A 600 30.09 18.37 -18.14
CA HIS A 600 31.47 18.87 -18.14
C HIS A 600 32.23 18.48 -19.42
N ARG A 601 31.96 19.19 -20.53
CA ARG A 601 32.66 19.00 -21.81
C ARG A 601 33.44 20.26 -22.18
N LEU A 602 34.77 20.16 -22.12
CA LEU A 602 35.72 21.25 -22.37
C LEU A 602 36.08 21.41 -23.85
N ALA A 603 36.11 20.30 -24.60
CA ALA A 603 36.49 20.29 -26.00
C ALA A 603 35.70 19.23 -26.80
N LYS A 604 35.72 19.37 -28.13
CA LYS A 604 35.24 18.33 -29.06
C LYS A 604 36.43 17.51 -29.56
N PRO A 605 36.27 16.20 -29.79
CA PRO A 605 37.34 15.39 -30.33
C PRO A 605 37.69 15.86 -31.75
N LYS A 606 38.99 15.90 -32.08
CA LYS A 606 39.44 16.26 -33.43
C LYS A 606 38.97 15.16 -34.42
N PRO A 607 38.37 15.51 -35.55
CA PRO A 607 37.94 14.52 -36.54
C PRO A 607 39.17 13.84 -37.14
N LEU A 608 39.33 12.54 -36.89
CA LEU A 608 40.38 11.74 -37.52
C LEU A 608 39.93 11.32 -38.92
N GLN A 609 40.50 11.91 -39.96
CA GLN A 609 40.18 11.54 -41.33
C GLN A 609 40.79 10.16 -41.66
N ARG A 610 39.94 9.20 -42.03
CA ARG A 610 40.38 7.85 -42.42
C ARG A 610 41.12 7.88 -43.75
N LYS A 611 42.18 7.06 -43.86
CA LYS A 611 42.94 6.89 -45.10
C LYS A 611 42.05 6.37 -46.24
N GLU A 612 41.09 5.49 -45.92
CA GLU A 612 40.09 5.00 -46.87
C GLU A 612 39.24 6.13 -47.45
N ALA A 613 38.78 7.05 -46.59
CA ALA A 613 37.99 8.21 -47.01
C ALA A 613 38.81 9.18 -47.88
N LEU A 614 40.10 9.39 -47.56
CA LEU A 614 41.01 10.20 -48.36
C LEU A 614 41.16 9.66 -49.78
N ILE A 615 41.47 8.37 -49.91
CA ILE A 615 41.63 7.71 -51.21
C ILE A 615 40.31 7.68 -51.98
N TYR A 616 39.19 7.42 -51.32
CA TYR A 616 37.87 7.47 -51.97
C TYR A 616 37.54 8.86 -52.52
N LEU A 617 37.79 9.93 -51.75
CA LEU A 617 37.55 11.31 -52.18
C LEU A 617 38.43 11.68 -53.38
N SER A 618 39.70 11.26 -53.37
CA SER A 618 40.60 11.42 -54.51
C SER A 618 40.10 10.67 -55.74
N ALA A 619 39.75 9.39 -55.58
CA ALA A 619 39.22 8.56 -56.66
C ALA A 619 37.94 9.16 -57.26
N LYS A 620 37.07 9.68 -56.42
CA LYS A 620 35.84 10.35 -56.83
C LYS A 620 36.10 11.59 -57.69
N GLU A 621 37.01 12.46 -57.26
CA GLU A 621 37.35 13.67 -58.01
C GLU A 621 38.01 13.35 -59.37
N ILE A 622 38.86 12.33 -59.38
CA ILE A 622 39.52 11.87 -60.60
C ILE A 622 38.52 11.20 -61.55
N CYS A 623 37.62 10.34 -61.05
CA CYS A 623 36.54 9.76 -61.84
C CYS A 623 35.65 10.85 -62.46
N ARG A 624 35.33 11.93 -61.73
CA ARG A 624 34.57 13.07 -62.27
C ARG A 624 35.28 13.75 -63.45
N ARG A 625 36.61 13.83 -63.42
CA ARG A 625 37.43 14.47 -64.47
C ARG A 625 37.76 13.56 -65.65
N LYS A 626 38.09 12.30 -65.39
CA LYS A 626 38.70 11.35 -66.35
C LYS A 626 37.76 10.19 -66.74
N GLY A 627 36.66 10.01 -66.02
CA GLY A 627 35.73 8.88 -66.18
C GLY A 627 36.13 7.63 -65.40
N PHE A 628 37.41 7.46 -65.05
CA PHE A 628 37.91 6.34 -64.25
C PHE A 628 39.09 6.76 -63.37
N TRP A 629 39.37 5.97 -62.35
CA TRP A 629 40.48 6.13 -61.42
C TRP A 629 41.43 4.94 -61.49
N ASN A 630 42.74 5.24 -61.54
CA ASN A 630 43.81 4.26 -61.37
C ASN A 630 44.51 4.48 -60.01
N PRO A 631 44.92 3.44 -59.27
CA PRO A 631 45.67 3.60 -58.01
C PRO A 631 46.92 4.49 -58.11
N ARG A 632 47.53 4.61 -59.29
CA ARG A 632 48.65 5.52 -59.53
C ARG A 632 48.25 7.00 -59.49
N ASP A 633 46.99 7.31 -59.77
CA ASP A 633 46.47 8.68 -59.80
C ASP A 633 46.35 9.30 -58.39
N SER A 634 46.46 8.50 -57.31
CA SER A 634 46.49 8.97 -55.92
C SER A 634 47.79 8.66 -55.18
N ALA A 635 48.87 8.37 -55.92
CA ALA A 635 50.18 8.02 -55.35
C ALA A 635 50.90 9.21 -54.69
N ASP A 636 50.43 10.43 -54.95
CA ASP A 636 50.82 11.68 -54.30
C ASP A 636 50.24 11.84 -52.89
N ILE A 637 49.11 11.17 -52.59
CA ILE A 637 48.43 11.23 -51.28
C ILE A 637 49.01 10.19 -50.32
N LEU A 638 49.22 8.95 -50.80
CA LEU A 638 49.77 7.85 -50.03
C LEU A 638 50.69 6.99 -50.90
N PRO A 639 51.67 6.26 -50.30
CA PRO A 639 52.50 5.33 -51.05
C PRO A 639 51.66 4.35 -51.86
N LEU A 640 52.03 4.10 -53.12
CA LEU A 640 51.25 3.29 -54.08
C LEU A 640 50.79 1.95 -53.50
N LYS A 641 51.63 1.29 -52.70
CA LYS A 641 51.28 0.04 -52.02
C LYS A 641 50.09 0.21 -51.06
N GLN A 642 50.08 1.28 -50.26
CA GLN A 642 48.96 1.60 -49.37
C GLN A 642 47.70 1.94 -50.16
N VAL A 643 47.82 2.68 -51.27
CA VAL A 643 46.67 2.99 -52.15
C VAL A 643 46.06 1.71 -52.72
N GLN A 644 46.87 0.76 -53.17
CA GLN A 644 46.41 -0.55 -53.65
C GLN A 644 45.74 -1.39 -52.55
N ASP A 645 46.23 -1.32 -51.30
CA ASP A 645 45.62 -2.01 -50.17
C ASP A 645 44.25 -1.41 -49.81
N LEU A 646 44.15 -0.08 -49.79
CA LEU A 646 42.92 0.66 -49.53
C LEU A 646 41.91 0.49 -50.67
N MET A 647 42.36 0.47 -51.93
CA MET A 647 41.53 0.14 -53.08
C MET A 647 40.85 -1.22 -52.91
N ARG A 648 41.59 -2.26 -52.48
CA ARG A 648 40.98 -3.58 -52.22
C ARG A 648 39.88 -3.52 -51.17
N TRP A 649 40.05 -2.67 -50.15
CA TRP A 649 39.00 -2.43 -49.15
C TRP A 649 37.81 -1.67 -49.74
N LEU A 650 38.05 -0.63 -50.54
CA LEU A 650 36.99 0.17 -51.19
C LEU A 650 36.16 -0.68 -52.15
N VAL A 651 36.79 -1.55 -52.93
CA VAL A 651 36.10 -2.50 -53.82
C VAL A 651 35.30 -3.52 -53.01
N ARG A 652 35.87 -4.09 -51.94
CA ARG A 652 35.17 -5.07 -51.09
C ARG A 652 33.92 -4.50 -50.39
N ASN A 653 33.86 -3.18 -50.17
CA ASN A 653 32.76 -2.52 -49.49
C ASN A 653 31.87 -1.71 -50.46
N ASP A 654 31.93 -2.03 -51.76
CA ASP A 654 31.09 -1.45 -52.82
C ASP A 654 31.17 0.08 -52.91
N TYR A 655 32.37 0.63 -52.70
CA TYR A 655 32.67 2.05 -52.95
C TYR A 655 33.30 2.26 -54.34
N LEU A 656 34.05 1.28 -54.84
CA LEU A 656 34.67 1.29 -56.16
C LEU A 656 34.36 -0.01 -56.90
N GLU A 657 34.13 0.09 -58.20
CA GLU A 657 33.92 -1.05 -59.09
C GLU A 657 35.03 -1.11 -60.14
N ARG A 658 35.50 -2.31 -60.47
CA ARG A 658 36.57 -2.50 -61.46
C ARG A 658 35.96 -2.67 -62.84
N ILE A 659 36.30 -1.78 -63.77
CA ILE A 659 35.83 -1.84 -65.16
C ILE A 659 36.89 -2.36 -66.14
N GLY A 660 38.17 -2.33 -65.75
CA GLY A 660 39.28 -2.70 -66.63
C GLY A 660 40.56 -3.08 -65.86
N TYR A 661 41.65 -3.35 -66.58
CA TYR A 661 42.94 -3.61 -65.94
C TYR A 661 43.52 -2.32 -65.34
N GLY A 662 43.40 -2.17 -64.01
CA GLY A 662 43.88 -1.00 -63.29
C GLY A 662 42.92 0.20 -63.34
N GLU A 663 41.72 0.04 -63.87
CA GLU A 663 40.72 1.10 -64.01
C GLU A 663 39.49 0.80 -63.16
N TYR A 664 39.10 1.77 -62.34
CA TYR A 664 38.00 1.67 -61.38
C TYR A 664 37.08 2.87 -61.51
N VAL A 665 35.78 2.66 -61.29
CA VAL A 665 34.75 3.71 -61.22
C VAL A 665 34.09 3.70 -59.85
N LEU A 666 33.31 4.72 -59.54
CA LEU A 666 32.50 4.73 -58.31
C LEU A 666 31.35 3.73 -58.48
N SER A 667 31.14 2.87 -57.47
CA SER A 667 30.02 1.94 -57.50
C SER A 667 28.70 2.69 -57.40
N GLU A 668 27.80 2.51 -58.38
CA GLU A 668 26.41 2.94 -58.25
C GLU A 668 25.71 1.97 -57.30
N LYS A 669 25.39 2.43 -56.09
CA LYS A 669 24.48 1.65 -55.23
C LYS A 669 23.12 1.62 -55.89
N LYS A 670 22.77 0.50 -56.52
CA LYS A 670 21.40 0.20 -56.96
C LYS A 670 20.47 0.38 -55.76
N LEU A 671 19.52 1.31 -55.88
CA LEU A 671 18.45 1.48 -54.92
C LEU A 671 17.62 0.18 -54.93
N PRO A 672 17.34 -0.45 -53.77
CA PRO A 672 16.45 -1.60 -53.75
C PRO A 672 15.03 -1.10 -54.11
N GLY A 673 14.63 -1.32 -55.37
CA GLY A 673 13.37 -0.82 -55.92
C GLY A 673 13.24 -0.88 -57.44
N GLU A 674 14.32 -0.95 -58.20
CA GLU A 674 14.27 -1.21 -59.65
C GLU A 674 14.52 -2.70 -59.92
N HIS A 675 13.49 -3.51 -59.73
CA HIS A 675 13.39 -4.79 -60.42
C HIS A 675 12.68 -4.54 -61.75
N ASP A 676 13.45 -4.55 -62.84
CA ASP A 676 12.91 -4.75 -64.18
C ASP A 676 12.09 -6.04 -64.19
N GLY A 677 10.84 -5.92 -64.64
CA GLY A 677 9.97 -7.06 -64.87
C GLY A 677 10.52 -7.92 -66.00
N ALA A 678 10.76 -9.19 -65.71
CA ALA A 678 10.71 -10.27 -66.69
C ALA A 678 10.46 -11.58 -65.97
N ASP A 679 9.48 -12.31 -66.51
CA ASP A 679 8.94 -13.60 -66.09
C ASP A 679 9.96 -14.64 -65.62
N GLN A 680 9.55 -15.43 -64.63
CA GLN A 680 9.33 -16.86 -64.87
C GLN A 680 8.40 -17.46 -63.81
N ALA A 681 7.21 -17.82 -64.28
CA ALA A 681 6.31 -18.74 -63.63
C ALA A 681 6.95 -20.14 -63.53
N ALA A 682 6.85 -20.77 -62.36
CA ALA A 682 6.75 -22.21 -62.26
C ALA A 682 6.03 -22.57 -60.95
N GLU A 683 4.85 -23.12 -61.17
CA GLU A 683 3.94 -23.80 -60.26
C GLU A 683 4.63 -24.71 -59.24
N SER A 684 4.09 -24.76 -58.02
CA SER A 684 3.50 -25.99 -57.46
C SER A 684 3.08 -25.78 -56.00
N GLY A 685 1.92 -26.34 -55.64
CA GLY A 685 1.67 -26.76 -54.25
C GLY A 685 0.56 -26.04 -53.48
N THR A 686 -0.58 -25.90 -54.12
CA THR A 686 -1.97 -25.92 -53.61
C THR A 686 -2.25 -26.39 -52.16
N VAL A 687 -3.30 -25.74 -51.62
CA VAL A 687 -4.40 -26.25 -50.74
C VAL A 687 -4.14 -26.16 -49.21
N GLN A 688 -4.72 -25.15 -48.52
CA GLN A 688 -6.10 -25.07 -47.97
C GLN A 688 -6.28 -26.03 -46.78
N GLU A 689 -7.05 -25.76 -45.72
CA GLU A 689 -7.93 -24.67 -45.30
C GLU A 689 -8.22 -24.91 -43.79
N TYR A 690 -8.60 -23.82 -43.11
CA TYR A 690 -9.55 -23.69 -42.00
C TYR A 690 -10.08 -24.97 -41.31
N ASP A 691 -10.18 -24.96 -39.98
CA ASP A 691 -11.42 -24.50 -39.30
C ASP A 691 -11.33 -24.59 -37.77
N GLY A 692 -12.18 -23.83 -37.06
CA GLY A 692 -12.48 -24.11 -35.64
C GLY A 692 -12.96 -22.94 -34.79
N MET A 693 -14.25 -22.62 -34.90
CA MET A 693 -15.07 -21.72 -34.06
C MET A 693 -14.93 -21.94 -32.54
N VAL A 694 -14.99 -20.86 -31.74
CA VAL A 694 -16.12 -20.37 -30.90
C VAL A 694 -15.74 -19.03 -30.28
#